data_AF-A0AAD1D861-F1
#
_entry.id   AF-A0AAD1D861-F1
#
_cell.length_a   1.000
_cell.length_b   1.000
_cell.length_c   1.000
_cell.angle_alpha   90.00
_cell.angle_beta   90.00
_cell.angle_gamma   90.00
#
_symmetry.space_group_name_H-M   'P 1'
#
loop_
_entity.id
_entity.type
_entity.pdbx_description
1 polymer ?
#
loop_
_entity_poly.entity_id
_entity_poly.type
_entity_poly.pdbx_seq_one_letter_code
_entity_poly.pdbx_strand_id
1 'polypeptide(L)'
;MTALAVQAGRFGTVGLAATALHLIAAYLANSLGGFAPGTANTAGFMCAIVFAYFGHFSWTFSRRAGHSEALGRFAVASLLGFAISSFIVFVVTQMLQWPMLAALALVGIAVPGLNFIAFKFWVFRPARGRDESTMFASCMAWSFAATVLFACYFWGRPFNHDTSWYLVATEKFLNGARLYVDVIEINPPLAFYVTAPPILVSQWVGDGSTQAFLLYTAALLFVSLVWSGRIISASDDLTRIERIALFAGAIASLIVLPIPFVGQREHLMIIFSLPYFLALCLDVSGSKRKPLEAFALGVFAFFGLAMKPYFLFAPLIVTVVTYLQKRSVRRVFCIENITIAILCIFYFAFIIVFHQEYVEHIVPMAAEVYHAYGYAYLLVVTKLHFLVFPVVLYLLVLQFELSKNSYTLRFAAVASGFCGAYLVQFKGWPSHAYPMNVFLLLTLCVMIVRGFSKKLHTVTAIMALAVMVLPPVIEGPYKSRLLRPFLASYPVPGVAPSVLVLSSNLRASFPFVNLTGATWTSRFPAQWLVPGAVGRLAGSNCQNDHNSCRKVREILNYSRRATVDDLIAYKPGHVFIDERKRKSYFVDGKFNYLAYLSADPRFADVWKNYRKAATIQGYVLWVRVDQPDAPR
;
A
#
# COMPACT_ATOMS: atom_id res chain seq x y z
N MET A 1 44.04 -34.32 2.93
CA MET A 1 43.24 -33.09 3.07
C MET A 1 41.76 -33.44 3.01
N THR A 2 40.91 -32.87 3.88
CA THR A 2 39.46 -33.12 3.84
C THR A 2 38.85 -32.56 2.56
N ALA A 3 37.74 -33.16 2.07
CA ALA A 3 37.05 -32.70 0.86
C ALA A 3 36.63 -31.23 0.92
N LEU A 4 36.39 -30.69 2.13
CA LEU A 4 36.13 -29.28 2.39
C LEU A 4 37.34 -28.39 2.12
N ALA A 5 38.54 -28.80 2.58
CA ALA A 5 39.77 -28.02 2.40
C ALA A 5 40.16 -27.91 0.92
N VAL A 6 39.98 -28.98 0.15
CA VAL A 6 40.22 -28.97 -1.31
C VAL A 6 39.24 -28.04 -2.03
N GLN A 7 37.96 -28.02 -1.63
CA GLN A 7 36.96 -27.11 -2.19
C GLN A 7 37.24 -25.65 -1.85
N ALA A 8 37.60 -25.35 -0.59
CA ALA A 8 37.98 -24.01 -0.17
C ALA A 8 39.24 -23.52 -0.92
N GLY A 9 40.23 -24.40 -1.12
CA GLY A 9 41.41 -24.11 -1.94
C GLY A 9 41.04 -23.74 -3.38
N ARG A 10 40.23 -24.57 -4.05
CA ARG A 10 39.74 -24.28 -5.41
C ARG A 10 38.92 -22.99 -5.48
N PHE A 11 38.10 -22.71 -4.47
CA PHE A 11 37.32 -21.48 -4.40
C PHE A 11 38.24 -20.25 -4.33
N GLY A 12 39.24 -20.29 -3.44
CA GLY A 12 40.25 -19.24 -3.34
C GLY A 12 41.02 -19.04 -4.65
N THR A 13 41.44 -20.13 -5.32
CA THR A 13 42.15 -20.05 -6.61
C THR A 13 41.31 -19.38 -7.69
N VAL A 14 40.03 -19.75 -7.84
CA VAL A 14 39.14 -19.11 -8.82
C VAL A 14 38.93 -17.64 -8.49
N GLY A 15 38.78 -17.29 -7.21
CA GLY A 15 38.64 -15.90 -6.77
C GLY A 15 39.86 -15.06 -7.13
N LEU A 16 41.07 -15.53 -6.78
CA LEU A 16 42.32 -14.83 -7.11
C LEU A 16 42.52 -14.67 -8.62
N ALA A 17 42.22 -15.71 -9.40
CA ALA A 17 42.29 -15.65 -10.85
C ALA A 17 41.28 -14.67 -11.45
N ALA A 18 40.05 -14.60 -10.89
CA ALA A 18 39.05 -13.62 -11.31
C ALA A 18 39.51 -12.18 -10.99
N THR A 19 40.14 -11.95 -9.84
CA THR A 19 40.71 -10.64 -9.49
C THR A 19 41.85 -10.25 -10.43
N ALA A 20 42.76 -11.16 -10.75
CA ALA A 20 43.83 -10.90 -11.72
C ALA A 20 43.25 -10.57 -13.10
N LEU A 21 42.24 -11.34 -13.54
CA LEU A 21 41.55 -11.10 -14.81
C LEU A 21 40.84 -9.74 -14.83
N HIS A 22 40.22 -9.33 -13.73
CA HIS A 22 39.62 -7.99 -13.60
C HIS A 22 40.65 -6.90 -13.87
N LEU A 23 41.80 -6.96 -13.19
CA LEU A 23 42.86 -5.95 -13.30
C LEU A 23 43.43 -5.90 -14.73
N ILE A 24 43.73 -7.05 -15.32
CA ILE A 24 44.27 -7.14 -16.69
C ILE A 24 43.26 -6.63 -17.71
N ALA A 25 42.00 -7.06 -17.62
CA ALA A 25 40.96 -6.65 -18.56
C ALA A 25 40.62 -5.16 -18.45
N ALA A 26 40.56 -4.61 -17.23
CA ALA A 26 40.38 -3.18 -17.02
C ALA A 26 41.57 -2.37 -17.55
N TYR A 27 42.80 -2.83 -17.29
CA TYR A 27 44.01 -2.17 -17.82
C TYR A 27 44.04 -2.18 -19.34
N LEU A 28 43.77 -3.31 -20.01
CA LEU A 28 43.77 -3.41 -21.47
C LEU A 28 42.64 -2.59 -22.10
N ALA A 29 41.44 -2.58 -21.50
CA ALA A 29 40.32 -1.76 -21.96
C ALA A 29 40.66 -0.26 -21.88
N ASN A 30 41.34 0.18 -20.83
CA ASN A 30 41.76 1.57 -20.70
C ASN A 30 42.93 1.93 -21.63
N SER A 31 44.01 1.13 -21.62
CA SER A 31 45.26 1.45 -22.30
C SER A 31 45.25 1.18 -23.81
N LEU A 32 44.57 0.13 -24.27
CA LEU A 32 44.52 -0.26 -25.69
C LEU A 32 43.17 0.08 -26.33
N GLY A 33 42.09 -0.01 -25.55
CA GLY A 33 40.73 0.28 -26.02
C GLY A 33 40.32 1.75 -25.94
N GLY A 34 41.12 2.61 -25.27
CA GLY A 34 40.82 4.03 -25.10
C GLY A 34 39.59 4.33 -24.23
N PHE A 35 39.05 3.33 -23.51
CA PHE A 35 37.87 3.51 -22.67
C PHE A 35 38.19 4.36 -21.44
N ALA A 36 37.27 5.25 -21.06
CA ALA A 36 37.37 6.00 -19.82
C ALA A 36 37.51 5.06 -18.59
N PRO A 37 38.23 5.46 -17.52
CA PRO A 37 38.55 4.57 -16.39
C PRO A 37 37.36 3.86 -15.76
N GLY A 38 36.23 4.54 -15.59
CA GLY A 38 35.01 3.93 -15.04
C GLY A 38 34.43 2.83 -15.94
N THR A 39 34.42 3.06 -17.26
CA THR A 39 33.95 2.09 -18.26
C THR A 39 34.90 0.89 -18.34
N ALA A 40 36.21 1.14 -18.32
CA ALA A 40 37.23 0.10 -18.33
C ALA A 40 37.16 -0.79 -17.07
N ASN A 41 36.98 -0.18 -15.89
CA ASN A 41 36.77 -0.91 -14.63
C ASN A 41 35.50 -1.78 -14.67
N THR A 42 34.42 -1.25 -15.24
CA THR A 42 33.16 -1.99 -15.42
C THR A 42 33.35 -3.18 -16.36
N ALA A 43 34.05 -3.00 -17.47
CA ALA A 43 34.35 -4.08 -18.40
C ALA A 43 35.17 -5.19 -17.74
N GLY A 44 36.23 -4.84 -17.01
CA GLY A 44 37.04 -5.80 -16.26
C GLY A 44 36.23 -6.54 -15.20
N PHE A 45 35.30 -5.85 -14.53
CA PHE A 45 34.41 -6.46 -13.53
C PHE A 45 33.47 -7.49 -14.15
N MET A 46 32.88 -7.19 -15.31
CA MET A 46 32.01 -8.13 -16.03
C MET A 46 32.77 -9.38 -16.47
N CYS A 47 34.00 -9.22 -17.00
CA CYS A 47 34.86 -10.35 -17.35
C CYS A 47 35.16 -11.25 -16.14
N ALA A 48 35.49 -10.65 -15.00
CA ALA A 48 35.79 -11.37 -13.77
C ALA A 48 34.58 -12.11 -13.18
N ILE A 49 33.40 -11.50 -13.20
CA ILE A 49 32.16 -12.15 -12.75
C ILE A 49 31.85 -13.39 -13.60
N VAL A 50 31.94 -13.26 -14.92
CA VAL A 50 31.68 -14.37 -15.84
C VAL A 50 32.68 -15.51 -15.61
N PHE A 51 33.97 -15.17 -15.50
CA PHE A 51 35.02 -16.13 -15.21
C PHE A 51 34.81 -16.83 -13.86
N ALA A 52 34.51 -16.08 -12.80
CA ALA A 52 34.26 -16.61 -11.47
C ALA A 52 33.07 -17.59 -11.47
N TYR A 53 31.99 -17.23 -12.15
CA TYR A 53 30.83 -18.11 -12.31
C TYR A 53 31.21 -19.46 -12.94
N PHE A 54 31.85 -19.43 -14.11
CA PHE A 54 32.22 -20.66 -14.81
C PHE A 54 33.28 -21.47 -14.07
N GLY A 55 34.26 -20.82 -13.44
CA GLY A 55 35.26 -21.48 -12.61
C GLY A 55 34.65 -22.20 -11.41
N HIS A 56 33.71 -21.55 -10.72
CA HIS A 56 33.01 -22.17 -9.59
C HIS A 56 32.06 -23.29 -10.02
N PHE A 57 31.32 -23.08 -11.11
CA PHE A 57 30.37 -24.05 -11.64
C PHE A 57 31.05 -25.33 -12.17
N SER A 58 32.13 -25.18 -12.93
CA SER A 58 32.81 -26.29 -13.61
C SER A 58 33.83 -27.01 -12.71
N TRP A 59 34.56 -26.26 -11.87
CA TRP A 59 35.76 -26.78 -11.19
C TRP A 59 35.68 -26.78 -9.66
N THR A 60 35.16 -25.71 -9.03
CA THR A 60 35.09 -25.63 -7.56
C THR A 60 34.00 -26.56 -7.00
N PHE A 61 32.78 -26.52 -7.55
CA PHE A 61 31.62 -27.24 -7.02
C PHE A 61 31.10 -28.36 -7.95
N SER A 62 31.73 -28.53 -9.13
CA SER A 62 31.58 -29.61 -10.12
C SER A 62 30.19 -30.27 -10.22
N ARG A 63 29.41 -29.79 -11.22
CA ARG A 63 28.22 -30.41 -11.85
C ARG A 63 27.21 -31.09 -10.92
N ARG A 64 26.41 -30.30 -10.20
CA ARG A 64 25.21 -30.79 -9.51
C ARG A 64 23.94 -29.92 -9.67
N ALA A 65 24.00 -28.76 -10.30
CA ALA A 65 22.84 -27.90 -10.60
C ALA A 65 22.73 -27.58 -12.09
N GLY A 66 21.53 -27.27 -12.60
CA GLY A 66 21.33 -26.81 -13.98
C GLY A 66 21.89 -25.39 -14.18
N HIS A 67 22.46 -25.11 -15.36
CA HIS A 67 23.15 -23.84 -15.64
C HIS A 67 22.29 -22.59 -15.42
N SER A 68 21.01 -22.60 -15.81
CA SER A 68 20.13 -21.43 -15.67
C SER A 68 19.78 -21.13 -14.20
N GLU A 69 19.59 -22.18 -13.40
CA GLU A 69 19.27 -22.09 -11.96
C GLU A 69 20.50 -21.63 -11.14
N ALA A 70 21.66 -22.21 -11.43
CA ALA A 70 22.92 -21.82 -10.82
C ALA A 70 23.27 -20.37 -11.14
N LEU A 71 23.04 -19.91 -12.38
CA LEU A 71 23.29 -18.52 -12.79
C LEU A 71 22.40 -17.53 -12.03
N GLY A 72 21.10 -17.83 -11.91
CA GLY A 72 20.16 -16.98 -11.16
C GLY A 72 20.51 -16.89 -9.66
N ARG A 73 20.80 -18.04 -9.03
CA ARG A 73 21.23 -18.06 -7.62
C ARG A 73 22.58 -17.38 -7.41
N PHE A 74 23.49 -17.52 -8.37
CA PHE A 74 24.79 -16.86 -8.33
C PHE A 74 24.66 -15.34 -8.44
N ALA A 75 23.76 -14.85 -9.31
CA ALA A 75 23.46 -13.42 -9.40
C ALA A 75 22.90 -12.87 -8.08
N VAL A 76 21.94 -13.57 -7.46
CA VAL A 76 21.38 -13.17 -6.16
C VAL A 76 22.45 -13.19 -5.07
N ALA A 77 23.26 -14.25 -4.99
CA ALA A 77 24.34 -14.35 -4.02
C ALA A 77 25.39 -13.25 -4.22
N SER A 78 25.69 -12.88 -5.47
CA SER A 78 26.63 -11.80 -5.80
C SER A 78 26.07 -10.42 -5.38
N LEU A 79 24.77 -10.17 -5.60
CA LEU A 79 24.11 -8.95 -5.16
C LEU A 79 24.03 -8.85 -3.62
N LEU A 80 23.73 -9.96 -2.94
CA LEU A 80 23.75 -10.00 -1.48
C LEU A 80 25.16 -9.79 -0.94
N GLY A 81 26.17 -10.40 -1.57
CA GLY A 81 27.58 -10.15 -1.25
C GLY A 81 27.94 -8.68 -1.36
N PHE A 82 27.48 -7.99 -2.40
CA PHE A 82 27.67 -6.54 -2.58
C PHE A 82 26.92 -5.70 -1.55
N ALA A 83 25.68 -6.07 -1.20
CA ALA A 83 24.92 -5.38 -0.16
C ALA A 83 25.61 -5.53 1.21
N ILE A 84 26.09 -6.73 1.54
CA ILE A 84 26.82 -7.02 2.76
C ILE A 84 28.16 -6.27 2.78
N SER A 85 28.90 -6.24 1.68
CA SER A 85 30.15 -5.46 1.62
C SER A 85 29.88 -3.98 1.87
N SER A 86 28.84 -3.43 1.23
CA SER A 86 28.46 -2.01 1.39
C SER A 86 28.01 -1.71 2.82
N PHE A 87 27.26 -2.62 3.44
CA PHE A 87 26.82 -2.52 4.84
C PHE A 87 27.99 -2.58 5.82
N ILE A 88 28.93 -3.51 5.63
CA ILE A 88 30.15 -3.60 6.46
C ILE A 88 30.94 -2.29 6.38
N VAL A 89 31.15 -1.76 5.17
CA VAL A 89 31.85 -0.49 4.99
C VAL A 89 31.11 0.65 5.70
N PHE A 90 29.79 0.74 5.53
CA PHE A 90 28.98 1.76 6.21
C PHE A 90 29.09 1.66 7.73
N VAL A 91 28.89 0.48 8.32
CA VAL A 91 28.95 0.32 9.78
C VAL A 91 30.35 0.62 10.32
N VAL A 92 31.39 0.04 9.72
CA VAL A 92 32.76 0.18 10.23
C VAL A 92 33.26 1.61 10.11
N THR A 93 32.96 2.30 9.00
CA THR A 93 33.48 3.65 8.76
C THR A 93 32.57 4.76 9.30
N GLN A 94 31.25 4.64 9.20
CA GLN A 94 30.31 5.70 9.59
C GLN A 94 29.75 5.53 11.00
N MET A 95 29.51 4.30 11.45
CA MET A 95 28.96 4.09 12.81
C MET A 95 30.07 3.90 13.84
N LEU A 96 31.05 3.05 13.54
CA LEU A 96 32.15 2.72 14.46
C LEU A 96 33.36 3.66 14.33
N GLN A 97 33.40 4.49 13.27
CA GLN A 97 34.47 5.46 13.00
C GLN A 97 35.88 4.82 12.91
N TRP A 98 35.96 3.58 12.45
CA TRP A 98 37.23 2.86 12.25
C TRP A 98 37.84 3.13 10.86
N PRO A 99 39.16 2.92 10.68
CA PRO A 99 39.82 3.15 9.41
C PRO A 99 39.27 2.27 8.28
N MET A 100 39.24 2.80 7.05
CA MET A 100 38.80 2.09 5.84
C MET A 100 39.53 0.75 5.65
N LEU A 101 40.82 0.67 6.02
CA LEU A 101 41.59 -0.56 5.92
C LEU A 101 40.99 -1.71 6.75
N ALA A 102 40.44 -1.40 7.94
CA ALA A 102 39.75 -2.39 8.78
C ALA A 102 38.44 -2.87 8.13
N ALA A 103 37.68 -1.96 7.49
CA ALA A 103 36.48 -2.31 6.74
C ALA A 103 36.82 -3.22 5.54
N LEU A 104 37.87 -2.90 4.78
CA LEU A 104 38.32 -3.70 3.64
C LEU A 104 38.82 -5.09 4.08
N ALA A 105 39.57 -5.18 5.18
CA ALA A 105 40.01 -6.46 5.73
C ALA A 105 38.81 -7.33 6.15
N LEU A 106 37.81 -6.73 6.81
CA LEU A 106 36.61 -7.44 7.23
C LEU A 106 35.76 -7.91 6.04
N VAL A 107 35.59 -7.06 5.01
CA VAL A 107 34.94 -7.44 3.75
C VAL A 107 35.68 -8.58 3.06
N GLY A 108 37.01 -8.51 3.00
CA GLY A 108 37.88 -9.51 2.38
C GLY A 108 37.82 -10.89 3.05
N ILE A 109 37.39 -10.97 4.31
CA ILE A 109 37.19 -12.24 5.02
C ILE A 109 35.72 -12.67 4.96
N ALA A 110 34.80 -11.77 5.30
CA ALA A 110 33.38 -12.08 5.48
C ALA A 110 32.70 -12.44 4.16
N VAL A 111 32.91 -11.66 3.10
CA VAL A 111 32.20 -11.83 1.83
C VAL A 111 32.61 -13.13 1.13
N PRO A 112 33.91 -13.47 0.99
CA PRO A 112 34.30 -14.76 0.43
C PRO A 112 33.82 -15.95 1.27
N GLY A 113 33.84 -15.85 2.61
CA GLY A 113 33.35 -16.90 3.50
C GLY A 113 31.85 -17.16 3.33
N LEU A 114 31.04 -16.10 3.31
CA LEU A 114 29.59 -16.18 3.10
C LEU A 114 29.25 -16.67 1.70
N ASN A 115 29.96 -16.19 0.66
CA ASN A 115 29.81 -16.67 -0.71
C ASN A 115 30.16 -18.15 -0.82
N PHE A 116 31.21 -18.62 -0.16
CA PHE A 116 31.55 -20.04 -0.17
C PHE A 116 30.43 -20.91 0.43
N ILE A 117 29.86 -20.49 1.56
CA ILE A 117 28.72 -21.17 2.21
C ILE A 117 27.50 -21.16 1.28
N ALA A 118 27.13 -20.00 0.76
CA ALA A 118 26.00 -19.85 -0.17
C ALA A 118 26.20 -20.71 -1.42
N PHE A 119 27.41 -20.73 -1.98
CA PHE A 119 27.70 -21.46 -3.21
C PHE A 119 27.63 -22.96 -2.99
N LYS A 120 28.17 -23.44 -1.86
CA LYS A 120 28.17 -24.85 -1.48
C LYS A 120 26.79 -25.40 -1.17
N PHE A 121 25.99 -24.68 -0.39
CA PHE A 121 24.74 -25.21 0.16
C PHE A 121 23.48 -24.78 -0.58
N TRP A 122 23.56 -23.77 -1.45
CA TRP A 122 22.41 -23.18 -2.13
C TRP A 122 22.61 -23.00 -3.63
N VAL A 123 23.65 -22.29 -4.08
CA VAL A 123 23.82 -21.94 -5.51
C VAL A 123 24.05 -23.20 -6.37
N PHE A 124 24.95 -24.09 -5.96
CA PHE A 124 25.36 -25.25 -6.77
C PHE A 124 24.85 -26.61 -6.24
N ARG A 125 23.87 -26.63 -5.33
CA ARG A 125 23.31 -27.85 -4.74
C ARG A 125 22.32 -28.56 -5.71
N PRO A 126 22.34 -29.91 -5.84
CA PRO A 126 21.35 -30.65 -6.62
C PRO A 126 19.98 -30.68 -5.94
N ALA A 127 18.93 -30.44 -6.71
CA ALA A 127 17.55 -30.42 -6.23
C ALA A 127 16.87 -31.80 -6.29
N ARG A 128 16.31 -32.26 -5.16
CA ARG A 128 15.12 -33.15 -5.10
C ARG A 128 13.90 -32.23 -4.97
N GLY A 129 12.84 -32.42 -5.77
CA GLY A 129 11.66 -31.52 -5.80
C GLY A 129 11.77 -30.32 -6.77
N ARG A 130 12.45 -30.55 -7.91
CA ARG A 130 13.06 -29.57 -8.83
C ARG A 130 12.15 -28.44 -9.35
N ASP A 131 10.84 -28.64 -9.45
CA ASP A 131 9.92 -27.64 -10.04
C ASP A 131 9.42 -26.60 -9.03
N GLU A 132 9.08 -27.00 -7.80
CA GLU A 132 8.57 -26.10 -6.75
C GLU A 132 9.64 -25.12 -6.28
N SER A 133 10.86 -25.61 -6.00
CA SER A 133 11.96 -24.75 -5.53
C SER A 133 12.41 -23.74 -6.57
N THR A 134 12.33 -24.11 -7.86
CA THR A 134 12.69 -23.23 -8.97
C THR A 134 11.62 -22.16 -9.17
N MET A 135 10.34 -22.54 -9.13
CA MET A 135 9.23 -21.59 -9.21
C MET A 135 9.28 -20.57 -8.08
N PHE A 136 9.48 -21.02 -6.83
CA PHE A 136 9.55 -20.12 -5.69
C PHE A 136 10.71 -19.12 -5.79
N ALA A 137 11.89 -19.57 -6.24
CA ALA A 137 13.02 -18.68 -6.50
C ALA A 137 12.70 -17.62 -7.57
N SER A 138 12.01 -18.01 -8.65
CA SER A 138 11.52 -17.06 -9.65
C SER A 138 10.50 -16.09 -9.06
N CYS A 139 9.57 -16.55 -8.22
CA CYS A 139 8.62 -15.67 -7.52
C CYS A 139 9.34 -14.63 -6.67
N MET A 140 10.40 -15.00 -5.93
CA MET A 140 11.19 -14.04 -5.16
C MET A 140 11.86 -12.99 -6.05
N ALA A 141 12.50 -13.41 -7.14
CA ALA A 141 13.17 -12.50 -8.07
C ALA A 141 12.19 -11.51 -8.72
N TRP A 142 11.03 -12.01 -9.19
CA TRP A 142 9.99 -11.16 -9.76
C TRP A 142 9.33 -10.26 -8.71
N SER A 143 9.18 -10.71 -7.46
CA SER A 143 8.70 -9.85 -6.35
C SER A 143 9.65 -8.69 -6.12
N PHE A 144 10.97 -8.96 -6.09
CA PHE A 144 11.99 -7.92 -5.94
C PHE A 144 11.97 -6.93 -7.11
N ALA A 145 12.00 -7.43 -8.35
CA ALA A 145 11.95 -6.58 -9.53
C ALA A 145 10.69 -5.71 -9.56
N ALA A 146 9.52 -6.30 -9.29
CA ALA A 146 8.25 -5.58 -9.32
C ALA A 146 8.15 -4.51 -8.22
N THR A 147 8.66 -4.78 -7.01
CA THR A 147 8.64 -3.82 -5.90
C THR A 147 9.65 -2.68 -6.08
N VAL A 148 10.82 -2.95 -6.66
CA VAL A 148 11.78 -1.91 -7.07
C VAL A 148 11.18 -1.04 -8.17
N LEU A 149 10.59 -1.64 -9.22
CA LEU A 149 9.94 -0.88 -10.29
C LEU A 149 8.79 -0.02 -9.77
N PHE A 150 7.99 -0.56 -8.84
CA PHE A 150 6.94 0.19 -8.15
C PHE A 150 7.51 1.40 -7.40
N ALA A 151 8.56 1.21 -6.58
CA ALA A 151 9.19 2.30 -5.84
C ALA A 151 9.77 3.37 -6.78
N CYS A 152 10.46 2.96 -7.85
CA CYS A 152 11.01 3.88 -8.86
C CYS A 152 9.89 4.65 -9.59
N TYR A 153 8.80 3.98 -9.97
CA TYR A 153 7.71 4.61 -10.71
C TYR A 153 6.97 5.66 -9.88
N PHE A 154 6.77 5.39 -8.58
CA PHE A 154 6.08 6.29 -7.65
C PHE A 154 7.01 7.27 -6.92
N TRP A 155 8.32 7.20 -7.13
CA TRP A 155 9.28 8.09 -6.50
C TRP A 155 8.98 9.56 -6.81
N GLY A 156 8.90 10.39 -5.77
CA GLY A 156 8.59 11.82 -5.88
C GLY A 156 7.16 12.14 -6.34
N ARG A 157 6.28 11.14 -6.53
CA ARG A 157 4.87 11.36 -6.88
C ARG A 157 4.01 11.46 -5.62
N PRO A 158 3.00 12.34 -5.59
CA PRO A 158 2.12 12.43 -4.45
C PRO A 158 1.16 11.25 -4.39
N PHE A 159 0.77 10.87 -3.18
CA PHE A 159 -0.34 9.95 -2.96
C PHE A 159 -1.70 10.63 -3.18
N ASN A 160 -2.74 9.80 -3.14
CA ASN A 160 -4.11 10.27 -3.13
C ASN A 160 -4.47 10.98 -1.83
N HIS A 161 -5.52 11.79 -1.88
CA HIS A 161 -6.03 12.60 -0.77
C HIS A 161 -6.23 11.85 0.56
N ASP A 162 -6.74 10.61 0.54
CA ASP A 162 -6.93 9.83 1.77
C ASP A 162 -5.60 9.44 2.40
N THR A 163 -4.71 8.83 1.62
CA THR A 163 -3.37 8.43 2.10
C THR A 163 -2.57 9.64 2.57
N SER A 164 -2.62 10.74 1.82
CA SER A 164 -1.96 11.99 2.15
C SER A 164 -2.46 12.60 3.46
N TRP A 165 -3.76 12.55 3.75
CA TRP A 165 -4.31 12.95 5.04
C TRP A 165 -3.77 12.06 6.16
N TYR A 166 -3.75 10.74 5.99
CA TYR A 166 -3.23 9.83 7.01
C TYR A 166 -1.77 10.09 7.36
N LEU A 167 -0.93 10.50 6.40
CA LEU A 167 0.45 10.89 6.69
C LEU A 167 0.50 12.11 7.63
N VAL A 168 -0.22 13.17 7.31
CA VAL A 168 -0.27 14.41 8.12
C VAL A 168 -0.90 14.14 9.49
N ALA A 169 -2.00 13.41 9.51
CA ALA A 169 -2.78 13.14 10.72
C ALA A 169 -2.02 12.20 11.69
N THR A 170 -1.32 11.20 11.16
CA THR A 170 -0.49 10.31 11.97
C THR A 170 0.76 11.02 12.49
N GLU A 171 1.35 11.92 11.71
CA GLU A 171 2.45 12.77 12.18
C GLU A 171 2.00 13.68 13.33
N LYS A 172 0.83 14.32 13.24
CA LYS A 172 0.24 15.07 14.37
C LYS A 172 0.08 14.17 15.60
N PHE A 173 -0.47 12.97 15.42
CA PHE A 173 -0.67 11.99 16.49
C PHE A 173 0.65 11.60 17.18
N LEU A 174 1.68 11.28 16.41
CA LEU A 174 3.00 10.93 16.96
C LEU A 174 3.68 12.11 17.66
N ASN A 175 3.35 13.34 17.27
CA ASN A 175 3.83 14.56 17.92
C ASN A 175 2.96 14.99 19.13
N GLY A 176 2.12 14.09 19.67
CA GLY A 176 1.39 14.29 20.93
C GLY A 176 -0.08 14.70 20.77
N ALA A 177 -0.60 14.84 19.54
CA ALA A 177 -2.02 15.11 19.33
C ALA A 177 -2.88 13.90 19.71
N ARG A 178 -4.02 14.12 20.37
CA ARG A 178 -4.95 13.04 20.75
C ARG A 178 -5.88 12.69 19.59
N LEU A 179 -5.90 11.42 19.19
CA LEU A 179 -6.83 10.93 18.16
C LEU A 179 -8.28 11.19 18.58
N TYR A 180 -9.12 11.53 17.61
CA TYR A 180 -10.55 11.84 17.75
C TYR A 180 -10.88 13.11 18.54
N VAL A 181 -9.88 13.91 18.89
CA VAL A 181 -10.03 15.16 19.62
C VAL A 181 -9.26 16.28 18.91
N ASP A 182 -7.96 16.08 18.71
CA ASP A 182 -7.06 16.98 17.97
C ASP A 182 -6.88 16.55 16.51
N VAL A 183 -7.27 15.31 16.22
CA VAL A 183 -7.29 14.69 14.89
C VAL A 183 -8.62 13.97 14.71
N ILE A 184 -9.59 14.62 14.06
CA ILE A 184 -10.93 14.07 13.83
C ILE A 184 -10.91 13.20 12.59
N GLU A 185 -11.25 11.92 12.74
CA GLU A 185 -11.32 10.97 11.63
C GLU A 185 -12.51 10.04 11.85
N ILE A 186 -13.24 9.70 10.78
CA ILE A 186 -14.41 8.82 10.84
C ILE A 186 -14.01 7.34 10.97
N ASN A 187 -12.80 7.00 10.56
CA ASN A 187 -12.32 5.63 10.52
C ASN A 187 -11.73 5.18 11.87
N PRO A 188 -11.76 3.86 12.16
CA PRO A 188 -11.14 3.29 13.36
C PRO A 188 -9.62 3.52 13.42
N PRO A 189 -9.01 3.41 14.62
CA PRO A 189 -7.67 3.95 14.84
C PRO A 189 -6.54 3.12 14.22
N LEU A 190 -6.78 1.85 13.88
CA LEU A 190 -5.76 0.95 13.32
C LEU A 190 -5.04 1.53 12.09
N ALA A 191 -5.72 2.32 11.26
CA ALA A 191 -5.10 2.95 10.11
C ALA A 191 -3.96 3.90 10.50
N PHE A 192 -4.07 4.63 11.61
CA PHE A 192 -2.98 5.47 12.14
C PHE A 192 -1.81 4.61 12.61
N TYR A 193 -2.08 3.51 13.31
CA TYR A 193 -1.04 2.60 13.78
C TYR A 193 -0.31 1.86 12.64
N VAL A 194 -0.99 1.55 11.55
CA VAL A 194 -0.37 1.00 10.33
C VAL A 194 0.48 2.05 9.61
N THR A 195 0.09 3.32 9.67
CA THR A 195 0.83 4.43 9.06
C THR A 195 1.98 4.95 9.95
N ALA A 196 1.99 4.66 11.24
CA ALA A 196 3.00 5.18 12.18
C ALA A 196 4.45 4.74 11.90
N PRO A 197 4.75 3.45 11.60
CA PRO A 197 6.12 2.99 11.39
C PRO A 197 6.93 3.80 10.36
N PRO A 198 6.45 4.06 9.13
CA PRO A 198 7.22 4.87 8.18
C PRO A 198 7.45 6.31 8.63
N ILE A 199 6.54 6.90 9.41
CA ILE A 199 6.69 8.27 9.90
C ILE A 199 7.74 8.33 11.01
N LEU A 200 7.73 7.35 11.92
CA LEU A 200 8.78 7.24 12.94
C LEU A 200 10.15 7.09 12.28
N VAL A 201 10.28 6.24 11.26
CA VAL A 201 11.54 6.10 10.51
C VAL A 201 11.92 7.40 9.82
N SER A 202 10.98 8.12 9.22
CA SER A 202 11.26 9.38 8.52
C SER A 202 11.76 10.47 9.48
N GLN A 203 11.19 10.56 10.68
CA GLN A 203 11.63 11.48 11.74
C GLN A 203 13.06 11.22 12.20
N TRP A 204 13.54 9.97 12.12
CA TRP A 204 14.90 9.60 12.51
C TRP A 204 15.94 9.86 11.41
N VAL A 205 15.55 9.62 10.15
CA VAL A 205 16.45 9.77 8.99
C VAL A 205 16.50 11.22 8.48
N GLY A 206 15.50 12.05 8.81
CA GLY A 206 15.35 13.41 8.29
C GLY A 206 14.75 13.47 6.87
N ASP A 207 14.26 12.34 6.36
CA ASP A 207 13.63 12.23 5.04
C ASP A 207 12.12 12.52 5.12
N GLY A 208 11.52 12.88 3.97
CA GLY A 208 10.08 13.15 3.88
C GLY A 208 9.20 11.92 4.18
N SER A 209 8.15 12.11 5.00
CA SER A 209 7.19 11.06 5.40
C SER A 209 6.51 10.37 4.22
N THR A 210 6.39 11.05 3.08
CA THR A 210 5.83 10.49 1.83
C THR A 210 6.74 9.40 1.25
N GLN A 211 8.05 9.65 1.15
CA GLN A 211 9.02 8.69 0.61
C GLN A 211 9.19 7.51 1.57
N ALA A 212 9.23 7.75 2.87
CA ALA A 212 9.29 6.68 3.86
C ALA A 212 8.06 5.77 3.77
N PHE A 213 6.86 6.33 3.61
CA PHE A 213 5.64 5.55 3.41
C PHE A 213 5.63 4.77 2.09
N LEU A 214 6.19 5.33 1.01
CA LEU A 214 6.37 4.61 -0.26
C LEU A 214 7.26 3.39 -0.09
N LEU A 215 8.44 3.55 0.54
CA LEU A 215 9.38 2.46 0.80
C LEU A 215 8.79 1.40 1.73
N TYR A 216 8.05 1.82 2.75
CA TYR A 216 7.30 0.92 3.62
C TYR A 216 6.25 0.13 2.84
N THR A 217 5.48 0.79 1.97
CA THR A 217 4.50 0.11 1.11
C THR A 217 5.19 -0.89 0.16
N ALA A 218 6.33 -0.52 -0.42
CA ALA A 218 7.13 -1.42 -1.27
C ALA A 218 7.66 -2.64 -0.51
N ALA A 219 8.10 -2.46 0.75
CA ALA A 219 8.53 -3.56 1.61
C ALA A 219 7.36 -4.50 1.94
N LEU A 220 6.19 -3.97 2.28
CA LEU A 220 4.98 -4.78 2.52
C LEU A 220 4.54 -5.55 1.26
N LEU A 221 4.61 -4.90 0.08
CA LEU A 221 4.36 -5.54 -1.21
C LEU A 221 5.31 -6.71 -1.45
N PHE A 222 6.61 -6.54 -1.17
CA PHE A 222 7.59 -7.60 -1.31
C PHE A 222 7.28 -8.79 -0.41
N VAL A 223 7.00 -8.55 0.88
CA VAL A 223 6.62 -9.59 1.84
C VAL A 223 5.35 -10.33 1.37
N SER A 224 4.32 -9.59 0.97
CA SER A 224 3.06 -10.15 0.48
C SER A 224 3.25 -11.00 -0.77
N LEU A 225 4.00 -10.53 -1.77
CA LEU A 225 4.26 -11.26 -3.01
C LEU A 225 5.13 -12.50 -2.78
N VAL A 226 6.19 -12.42 -1.97
CA VAL A 226 7.03 -13.58 -1.64
C VAL A 226 6.20 -14.66 -0.93
N TRP A 227 5.38 -14.28 0.06
CA TRP A 227 4.55 -15.24 0.77
C TRP A 227 3.47 -15.85 -0.12
N SER A 228 2.84 -15.04 -0.97
CA SER A 228 1.90 -15.48 -2.00
C SER A 228 2.56 -16.46 -2.98
N GLY A 229 3.76 -16.14 -3.46
CA GLY A 229 4.56 -17.00 -4.33
C GLY A 229 4.92 -18.33 -3.68
N ARG A 230 5.20 -18.35 -2.36
CA ARG A 230 5.42 -19.57 -1.58
C ARG A 230 4.16 -20.46 -1.57
N ILE A 231 3.00 -19.86 -1.29
CA ILE A 231 1.72 -20.58 -1.23
C ILE A 231 1.34 -21.13 -2.61
N ILE A 232 1.48 -20.32 -3.67
CA ILE A 232 1.20 -20.72 -5.04
C ILE A 232 2.17 -21.82 -5.51
N SER A 233 3.45 -21.73 -5.14
CA SER A 233 4.48 -22.74 -5.50
C SER A 233 4.31 -24.05 -4.71
N ALA A 234 3.65 -24.03 -3.55
CA ALA A 234 3.37 -25.23 -2.77
C ALA A 234 1.97 -25.84 -3.03
N SER A 235 1.10 -25.15 -3.77
CA SER A 235 -0.28 -25.60 -4.01
C SER A 235 -0.35 -26.87 -4.85
N ASP A 236 -1.15 -27.86 -4.48
CA ASP A 236 -1.37 -29.07 -5.28
C ASP A 236 -2.51 -28.91 -6.29
N ASP A 237 -3.35 -27.89 -6.10
CA ASP A 237 -4.49 -27.60 -6.99
C ASP A 237 -4.06 -27.09 -8.38
N LEU A 238 -2.80 -26.68 -8.54
CA LEU A 238 -2.35 -25.83 -9.65
C LEU A 238 -1.34 -26.48 -10.58
N THR A 239 -1.62 -26.41 -11.88
CA THR A 239 -0.64 -26.72 -12.93
C THR A 239 0.48 -25.66 -13.00
N ARG A 240 1.60 -25.96 -13.66
CA ARG A 240 2.72 -25.01 -13.80
C ARG A 240 2.30 -23.68 -14.42
N ILE A 241 1.45 -23.71 -15.45
CA ILE A 241 1.00 -22.49 -16.15
C ILE A 241 0.02 -21.71 -15.27
N GLU A 242 -0.85 -22.38 -14.52
CA GLU A 242 -1.75 -21.74 -13.56
C GLU A 242 -0.99 -21.03 -12.44
N ARG A 243 0.10 -21.61 -11.94
CA ARG A 243 0.98 -20.97 -10.95
C ARG A 243 1.56 -19.67 -11.49
N ILE A 244 2.08 -19.70 -12.73
CA ILE A 244 2.64 -18.51 -13.39
C ILE A 244 1.55 -17.44 -13.57
N ALA A 245 0.40 -17.82 -14.11
CA ALA A 245 -0.70 -16.88 -14.35
C ALA A 245 -1.27 -16.29 -13.06
N LEU A 246 -1.44 -17.10 -12.02
CA LEU A 246 -1.94 -16.64 -10.73
C LEU A 246 -0.94 -15.71 -10.04
N PHE A 247 0.36 -16.01 -10.12
CA PHE A 247 1.40 -15.15 -9.56
C PHE A 247 1.55 -13.84 -10.34
N ALA A 248 1.48 -13.87 -11.68
CA ALA A 248 1.42 -12.66 -12.51
C ALA A 248 0.16 -11.84 -12.18
N GLY A 249 -0.98 -12.50 -11.97
CA GLY A 249 -2.21 -11.88 -11.51
C GLY A 249 -2.07 -11.23 -10.12
N ALA A 250 -1.33 -11.84 -9.20
CA ALA A 250 -1.02 -11.26 -7.89
C ALA A 250 -0.17 -9.98 -8.00
N ILE A 251 0.86 -9.99 -8.86
CA ILE A 251 1.66 -8.79 -9.18
C ILE A 251 0.75 -7.69 -9.76
N ALA A 252 -0.04 -8.01 -10.79
CA ALA A 252 -0.94 -7.04 -11.41
C ALA A 252 -1.98 -6.48 -10.42
N SER A 253 -2.49 -7.33 -9.53
CA SER A 253 -3.45 -6.95 -8.48
C SER A 253 -2.86 -5.96 -7.49
N LEU A 254 -1.60 -6.15 -7.08
CA LEU A 254 -0.94 -5.34 -6.06
C LEU A 254 -0.22 -4.10 -6.60
N ILE A 255 0.11 -4.06 -7.89
CA ILE A 255 0.93 -2.97 -8.46
C ILE A 255 0.18 -2.19 -9.54
N VAL A 256 -0.56 -2.87 -10.42
CA VAL A 256 -1.19 -2.24 -11.59
C VAL A 256 -2.59 -1.73 -11.28
N LEU A 257 -3.46 -2.59 -10.72
CA LEU A 257 -4.81 -2.20 -10.34
C LEU A 257 -4.88 -0.99 -9.39
N PRO A 258 -3.98 -0.83 -8.40
CA PRO A 258 -4.04 0.28 -7.46
C PRO A 258 -3.33 1.56 -7.90
N ILE A 259 -2.86 1.67 -9.15
CA ILE A 259 -2.11 2.84 -9.63
C ILE A 259 -2.75 4.21 -9.21
N PRO A 260 -4.07 4.43 -9.35
CA PRO A 260 -4.69 5.71 -8.97
C PRO A 260 -4.87 5.91 -7.45
N PHE A 261 -4.74 4.85 -6.65
CA PHE A 261 -5.07 4.83 -5.22
C PHE A 261 -4.02 4.07 -4.39
N VAL A 262 -2.74 4.17 -4.78
CA VAL A 262 -1.62 3.59 -4.02
C VAL A 262 -1.64 4.11 -2.58
N GLY A 263 -1.36 3.21 -1.63
CA GLY A 263 -1.37 3.53 -0.20
C GLY A 263 -2.77 3.70 0.41
N GLN A 264 -3.86 3.57 -0.34
CA GLN A 264 -5.20 3.59 0.26
C GLN A 264 -5.42 2.34 1.13
N ARG A 265 -6.38 2.44 2.05
CA ARG A 265 -6.70 1.37 3.00
C ARG A 265 -7.11 0.07 2.32
N GLU A 266 -7.84 0.13 1.21
CA GLU A 266 -8.20 -1.05 0.41
C GLU A 266 -6.97 -1.69 -0.24
N HIS A 267 -6.00 -0.87 -0.67
CA HIS A 267 -4.74 -1.36 -1.21
C HIS A 267 -3.89 -2.03 -0.13
N LEU A 268 -3.66 -1.35 1.00
CA LEU A 268 -2.97 -1.93 2.16
C LEU A 268 -3.66 -3.20 2.66
N MET A 269 -4.99 -3.24 2.67
CA MET A 269 -5.74 -4.41 3.10
C MET A 269 -5.47 -5.61 2.21
N ILE A 270 -5.46 -5.46 0.88
CA ILE A 270 -5.09 -6.55 -0.02
C ILE A 270 -3.61 -6.92 0.15
N ILE A 271 -2.70 -5.98 0.36
CA ILE A 271 -1.29 -6.30 0.64
C ILE A 271 -1.19 -7.23 1.86
N PHE A 272 -1.83 -6.87 2.96
CA PHE A 272 -1.81 -7.64 4.22
C PHE A 272 -2.57 -8.98 4.14
N SER A 273 -3.63 -9.08 3.32
CA SER A 273 -4.53 -10.23 3.34
C SER A 273 -4.42 -11.17 2.14
N LEU A 274 -3.78 -10.78 1.03
CA LEU A 274 -3.68 -11.63 -0.17
C LEU A 274 -3.03 -13.00 0.13
N PRO A 275 -1.90 -13.10 0.87
CA PRO A 275 -1.34 -14.39 1.21
C PRO A 275 -2.33 -15.26 2.01
N TYR A 276 -3.10 -14.65 2.91
CA TYR A 276 -4.11 -15.34 3.71
C TYR A 276 -5.26 -15.88 2.85
N PHE A 277 -5.79 -15.07 1.94
CA PHE A 277 -6.85 -15.54 1.04
C PHE A 277 -6.38 -16.62 0.08
N LEU A 278 -5.15 -16.53 -0.45
CA LEU A 278 -4.56 -17.60 -1.26
C LEU A 278 -4.44 -18.89 -0.44
N ALA A 279 -3.99 -18.80 0.81
CA ALA A 279 -3.93 -19.91 1.75
C ALA A 279 -5.29 -20.54 2.08
N LEU A 280 -6.36 -19.74 2.09
CA LEU A 280 -7.71 -20.20 2.35
C LEU A 280 -8.35 -20.83 1.11
N CYS A 281 -8.00 -20.32 -0.07
CA CYS A 281 -8.55 -20.78 -1.35
C CYS A 281 -7.78 -21.96 -1.96
N LEU A 282 -6.48 -22.12 -1.70
CA LEU A 282 -5.64 -23.17 -2.29
C LEU A 282 -5.36 -24.29 -1.28
N ASP A 283 -5.36 -25.53 -1.77
CA ASP A 283 -5.01 -26.72 -1.01
C ASP A 283 -3.53 -27.10 -1.21
N VAL A 284 -2.89 -27.48 -0.10
CA VAL A 284 -1.50 -27.95 -0.03
C VAL A 284 -1.54 -29.28 0.74
N SER A 285 -1.41 -30.40 0.04
CA SER A 285 -1.32 -31.76 0.57
C SER A 285 0.11 -32.04 1.03
N GLY A 286 0.27 -32.86 2.07
CA GLY A 286 1.59 -33.40 2.46
C GLY A 286 2.42 -32.55 3.44
N SER A 287 2.09 -31.27 3.64
CA SER A 287 2.69 -30.45 4.71
C SER A 287 1.64 -29.55 5.33
N LYS A 288 1.13 -29.88 6.52
CA LYS A 288 0.44 -28.89 7.36
C LYS A 288 1.36 -27.68 7.48
N ARG A 289 0.88 -26.49 7.12
CA ARG A 289 1.62 -25.25 7.40
C ARG A 289 2.02 -25.25 8.88
N LYS A 290 3.26 -24.89 9.15
CA LYS A 290 3.77 -24.88 10.52
C LYS A 290 2.87 -23.97 11.37
N PRO A 291 2.50 -24.34 12.60
CA PRO A 291 1.62 -23.52 13.44
C PRO A 291 2.07 -22.06 13.56
N LEU A 292 3.38 -21.84 13.69
CA LEU A 292 3.96 -20.49 13.74
C LEU A 292 3.73 -19.69 12.45
N GLU A 293 3.82 -20.34 11.28
CA GLU A 293 3.57 -19.67 10.01
C GLU A 293 2.08 -19.33 9.87
N ALA A 294 1.18 -20.23 10.26
CA ALA A 294 -0.25 -19.97 10.25
C ALA A 294 -0.63 -18.83 11.21
N PHE A 295 -0.03 -18.79 12.40
CA PHE A 295 -0.17 -17.69 13.33
C PHE A 295 0.32 -16.36 12.72
N ALA A 296 1.53 -16.34 12.17
CA ALA A 296 2.10 -15.15 11.53
C ALA A 296 1.25 -14.67 10.35
N LEU A 297 0.68 -15.58 9.57
CA LEU A 297 -0.23 -15.26 8.47
C LEU A 297 -1.54 -14.63 8.97
N GLY A 298 -2.09 -15.14 10.07
CA GLY A 298 -3.25 -14.55 10.74
C GLY A 298 -2.98 -13.15 11.29
N VAL A 299 -1.82 -12.94 11.95
CA VAL A 299 -1.37 -11.62 12.41
C VAL A 299 -1.21 -10.65 11.24
N PHE A 300 -0.56 -11.07 10.16
CA PHE A 300 -0.33 -10.24 8.98
C PHE A 300 -1.67 -9.83 8.34
N ALA A 301 -2.60 -10.77 8.16
CA ALA A 301 -3.92 -10.50 7.61
C ALA A 301 -4.79 -9.62 8.52
N PHE A 302 -4.67 -9.72 9.84
CA PHE A 302 -5.39 -8.88 10.79
C PHE A 302 -5.17 -7.38 10.53
N PHE A 303 -3.92 -6.95 10.30
CA PHE A 303 -3.62 -5.54 9.99
C PHE A 303 -4.34 -5.04 8.74
N GLY A 304 -4.67 -5.92 7.79
CA GLY A 304 -5.50 -5.61 6.63
C GLY A 304 -7.00 -5.60 6.95
N LEU A 305 -7.49 -6.72 7.48
CA LEU A 305 -8.92 -7.00 7.62
C LEU A 305 -9.59 -6.15 8.71
N ALA A 306 -8.88 -5.80 9.79
CA ALA A 306 -9.44 -5.03 10.88
C ALA A 306 -9.49 -3.51 10.61
N MET A 307 -8.89 -3.02 9.51
CA MET A 307 -8.95 -1.60 9.14
C MET A 307 -10.37 -1.10 8.85
N LYS A 308 -11.25 -2.00 8.35
CA LYS A 308 -12.68 -1.74 8.20
C LYS A 308 -13.45 -3.01 8.58
N PRO A 309 -14.45 -2.93 9.49
CA PRO A 309 -15.23 -4.10 9.90
C PRO A 309 -15.85 -4.88 8.74
N TYR A 310 -16.28 -4.18 7.68
CA TYR A 310 -16.91 -4.78 6.50
C TYR A 310 -15.98 -5.72 5.71
N PHE A 311 -14.65 -5.61 5.84
CA PHE A 311 -13.72 -6.51 5.16
C PHE A 311 -13.83 -7.96 5.67
N LEU A 312 -14.38 -8.17 6.87
CA LEU A 312 -14.62 -9.51 7.42
C LEU A 312 -15.72 -10.30 6.70
N PHE A 313 -16.51 -9.67 5.82
CA PHE A 313 -17.46 -10.40 4.96
C PHE A 313 -16.75 -11.37 4.01
N ALA A 314 -15.59 -11.00 3.47
CA ALA A 314 -14.81 -11.85 2.57
C ALA A 314 -14.34 -13.16 3.23
N PRO A 315 -13.61 -13.17 4.36
CA PRO A 315 -13.21 -14.40 5.04
C PRO A 315 -14.41 -15.20 5.53
N LEU A 316 -15.51 -14.54 5.97
CA LEU A 316 -16.73 -15.23 6.38
C LEU A 316 -17.34 -16.05 5.23
N ILE A 317 -17.59 -15.42 4.08
CA ILE A 317 -18.25 -16.07 2.94
C ILE A 317 -17.39 -17.21 2.38
N VAL A 318 -16.09 -17.00 2.18
CA VAL A 318 -15.22 -18.07 1.66
C VAL A 318 -15.07 -19.23 2.66
N THR A 319 -15.12 -18.95 3.97
CA THR A 319 -15.09 -19.98 5.01
C THR A 319 -16.36 -20.82 4.98
N VAL A 320 -17.54 -20.20 4.81
CA VAL A 320 -18.82 -20.90 4.62
C VAL A 320 -18.78 -21.76 3.36
N VAL A 321 -18.34 -21.22 2.23
CA VAL A 321 -18.22 -21.97 0.97
C VAL A 321 -17.26 -23.15 1.13
N THR A 322 -16.12 -22.95 1.80
CA THR A 322 -15.15 -24.02 2.07
C THR A 322 -15.74 -25.11 2.96
N TYR A 323 -16.52 -24.74 3.99
CA TYR A 323 -17.25 -25.68 4.82
C TYR A 323 -18.27 -26.48 4.02
N LEU A 324 -19.05 -25.83 3.15
CA LEU A 324 -20.05 -26.51 2.31
C LEU A 324 -19.40 -27.50 1.32
N GLN A 325 -18.25 -27.14 0.74
CA GLN A 325 -17.49 -28.00 -0.16
C GLN A 325 -16.86 -29.20 0.55
N LYS A 326 -16.23 -28.98 1.72
CA LYS A 326 -15.40 -30.00 2.40
C LYS A 326 -16.11 -30.73 3.54
N ARG A 327 -17.28 -30.24 3.94
CA ARG A 327 -18.05 -30.72 5.11
C ARG A 327 -17.18 -30.84 6.37
N SER A 328 -16.23 -29.92 6.55
CA SER A 328 -15.26 -29.97 7.64
C SER A 328 -15.13 -28.62 8.33
N VAL A 329 -15.36 -28.61 9.65
CA VAL A 329 -15.20 -27.42 10.50
C VAL A 329 -13.73 -27.06 10.75
N ARG A 330 -12.78 -27.96 10.46
CA ARG A 330 -11.35 -27.73 10.68
C ARG A 330 -10.80 -26.52 9.93
N ARG A 331 -11.33 -26.24 8.74
CA ARG A 331 -10.95 -25.05 7.94
C ARG A 331 -11.59 -23.76 8.46
N VAL A 332 -12.69 -23.86 9.22
CA VAL A 332 -13.30 -22.71 9.90
C VAL A 332 -12.43 -22.30 11.08
N PHE A 333 -12.04 -23.27 11.90
CA PHE A 333 -11.24 -23.09 13.11
C PHE A 333 -9.73 -23.31 12.86
N CYS A 334 -9.22 -22.86 11.72
CA CYS A 334 -7.78 -22.89 11.48
C CYS A 334 -7.07 -21.80 12.29
N ILE A 335 -5.76 -21.96 12.52
CA ILE A 335 -4.97 -21.07 13.37
C ILE A 335 -5.05 -19.62 12.85
N GLU A 336 -5.02 -19.42 11.54
CA GLU A 336 -5.15 -18.11 10.90
C GLU A 336 -6.46 -17.42 11.30
N ASN A 337 -7.60 -18.11 11.15
CA ASN A 337 -8.93 -17.57 11.45
C ASN A 337 -9.12 -17.29 12.94
N ILE A 338 -8.65 -18.21 13.80
CA ILE A 338 -8.67 -18.04 15.25
C ILE A 338 -7.82 -16.83 15.65
N THR A 339 -6.63 -16.69 15.07
CA THR A 339 -5.73 -15.55 15.33
C THR A 339 -6.40 -14.24 14.94
N ILE A 340 -6.99 -14.16 13.74
CA ILE A 340 -7.73 -12.97 13.30
C ILE A 340 -8.89 -12.66 14.25
N ALA A 341 -9.69 -13.66 14.63
CA ALA A 341 -10.83 -13.47 15.52
C ALA A 341 -10.40 -12.93 16.91
N ILE A 342 -9.38 -13.54 17.51
CA ILE A 342 -8.82 -13.13 18.80
C ILE A 342 -8.27 -11.70 18.71
N LEU A 343 -7.49 -11.38 17.67
CA LEU A 343 -6.95 -10.04 17.49
C LEU A 343 -8.02 -8.99 17.22
N CYS A 344 -9.10 -9.32 16.50
CA CYS A 344 -10.26 -8.44 16.33
C CYS A 344 -10.96 -8.16 17.66
N ILE A 345 -11.11 -9.16 18.54
CA ILE A 345 -11.67 -8.98 19.89
C ILE A 345 -10.77 -8.07 20.72
N PHE A 346 -9.46 -8.33 20.74
CA PHE A 346 -8.52 -7.47 21.46
C PHE A 346 -8.48 -6.05 20.91
N TYR A 347 -8.58 -5.88 19.59
CA TYR A 347 -8.62 -4.57 18.96
C TYR A 347 -9.91 -3.82 19.29
N PHE A 348 -11.06 -4.51 19.33
CA PHE A 348 -12.30 -3.90 19.77
C PHE A 348 -12.22 -3.45 21.23
N ALA A 349 -11.67 -4.27 22.12
CA ALA A 349 -11.40 -3.88 23.50
C ALA A 349 -10.41 -2.70 23.58
N PHE A 350 -9.37 -2.71 22.75
CA PHE A 350 -8.39 -1.63 22.67
C PHE A 350 -9.04 -0.29 22.27
N ILE A 351 -10.00 -0.31 21.32
CA ILE A 351 -10.76 0.90 20.96
C ILE A 351 -11.56 1.40 22.18
N ILE A 352 -12.27 0.52 22.88
CA ILE A 352 -13.10 0.90 24.04
C ILE A 352 -12.25 1.45 25.19
N VAL A 353 -11.05 0.93 25.40
CA VAL A 353 -10.20 1.33 26.53
C VAL A 353 -9.37 2.58 26.20
N PHE A 354 -8.76 2.65 25.01
CA PHE A 354 -7.78 3.68 24.67
C PHE A 354 -8.29 4.75 23.71
N HIS A 355 -9.42 4.52 23.03
CA HIS A 355 -10.00 5.42 22.03
C HIS A 355 -11.50 5.64 22.28
N GLN A 356 -11.91 5.86 23.53
CA GLN A 356 -13.32 6.07 23.94
C GLN A 356 -14.03 7.13 23.09
N GLU A 357 -13.33 8.23 22.81
CA GLU A 357 -13.77 9.35 21.98
C GLU A 357 -14.27 8.91 20.58
N TYR A 358 -13.69 7.83 20.03
CA TYR A 358 -14.15 7.25 18.76
C TYR A 358 -15.58 6.71 18.88
N VAL A 359 -15.86 5.97 19.95
CA VAL A 359 -17.14 5.29 20.16
C VAL A 359 -18.19 6.25 20.69
N GLU A 360 -17.81 7.18 21.57
CA GLU A 360 -18.74 8.09 22.26
C GLU A 360 -19.09 9.32 21.42
N HIS A 361 -18.16 9.83 20.62
CA HIS A 361 -18.36 11.06 19.86
C HIS A 361 -18.37 10.83 18.34
N ILE A 362 -17.35 10.18 17.80
CA ILE A 362 -17.19 10.08 16.34
C ILE A 362 -18.28 9.20 15.71
N VAL A 363 -18.46 7.97 16.21
CA VAL A 363 -19.43 7.01 15.65
C VAL A 363 -20.85 7.57 15.69
N PRO A 364 -21.36 8.14 16.82
CA PRO A 364 -22.69 8.73 16.87
C PRO A 364 -22.85 9.93 15.93
N MET A 365 -21.88 10.84 15.87
CA MET A 365 -21.94 11.96 14.92
C MET A 365 -21.97 11.46 13.48
N ALA A 366 -21.10 10.51 13.13
CA ALA A 366 -21.04 9.93 11.80
C ALA A 366 -22.35 9.25 11.38
N ALA A 367 -22.99 8.50 12.29
CA ALA A 367 -24.28 7.87 12.03
C ALA A 367 -25.36 8.90 11.67
N GLU A 368 -25.33 10.08 12.27
CA GLU A 368 -26.34 11.12 12.02
C GLU A 368 -26.14 11.88 10.70
N VAL A 369 -24.89 12.19 10.33
CA VAL A 369 -24.60 13.16 9.23
C VAL A 369 -23.77 12.62 8.08
N TYR A 370 -23.07 11.50 8.23
CA TYR A 370 -22.14 11.02 7.18
C TYR A 370 -22.83 10.34 5.99
N HIS A 371 -24.15 10.12 6.07
CA HIS A 371 -24.96 9.66 4.93
C HIS A 371 -24.90 10.63 3.74
N ALA A 372 -24.63 11.93 3.96
CA ALA A 372 -24.46 12.94 2.91
C ALA A 372 -23.28 12.67 1.96
N TYR A 373 -22.33 11.83 2.39
CA TYR A 373 -21.20 11.37 1.58
C TYR A 373 -21.48 10.08 0.82
N GLY A 374 -22.70 9.53 0.94
CA GLY A 374 -23.15 8.33 0.24
C GLY A 374 -24.03 8.62 -0.97
N TYR A 375 -24.50 7.55 -1.60
CA TYR A 375 -25.49 7.56 -2.66
C TYR A 375 -26.67 6.65 -2.30
N ALA A 376 -27.81 6.89 -2.91
CA ALA A 376 -28.94 5.97 -2.86
C ALA A 376 -28.53 4.57 -3.34
N TYR A 377 -29.09 3.52 -2.76
CA TYR A 377 -28.70 2.13 -3.05
C TYR A 377 -28.71 1.81 -4.54
N LEU A 378 -29.77 2.19 -5.27
CA LEU A 378 -29.86 1.97 -6.71
C LEU A 378 -28.71 2.65 -7.47
N LEU A 379 -28.31 3.85 -7.06
CA LEU A 379 -27.18 4.56 -7.66
C LEU A 379 -25.82 3.95 -7.29
N VAL A 380 -25.69 3.32 -6.12
CA VAL A 380 -24.50 2.53 -5.76
C VAL A 380 -24.41 1.28 -6.64
N VAL A 381 -25.54 0.60 -6.85
CA VAL A 381 -25.65 -0.56 -7.76
C VAL A 381 -25.48 -0.15 -9.22
N THR A 382 -25.91 1.05 -9.62
CA THR A 382 -25.57 1.52 -10.95
C THR A 382 -24.11 1.86 -10.99
N LYS A 383 -23.47 2.57 -10.03
CA LYS A 383 -22.02 2.86 -9.96
C LYS A 383 -21.12 1.62 -9.93
N LEU A 384 -21.72 0.49 -9.59
CA LEU A 384 -21.18 -0.82 -9.86
C LEU A 384 -20.81 -0.95 -11.36
N HIS A 385 -21.47 -0.27 -12.33
CA HIS A 385 -21.40 -0.29 -13.82
C HIS A 385 -20.04 -0.43 -14.50
N PHE A 386 -18.94 -0.30 -13.76
CA PHE A 386 -17.71 -1.06 -14.03
C PHE A 386 -17.88 -2.60 -13.90
N LEU A 387 -19.09 -3.10 -13.58
CA LEU A 387 -19.44 -4.47 -13.24
C LEU A 387 -20.21 -5.24 -14.32
N VAL A 388 -20.49 -4.64 -15.49
CA VAL A 388 -21.00 -5.42 -16.64
C VAL A 388 -20.07 -6.61 -16.91
N PHE A 389 -18.76 -6.44 -16.72
CA PHE A 389 -17.76 -7.48 -16.96
C PHE A 389 -17.68 -8.59 -15.88
N PRO A 390 -17.59 -8.27 -14.58
CA PRO A 390 -17.75 -9.23 -13.48
C PRO A 390 -19.08 -9.97 -13.45
N VAL A 391 -20.19 -9.33 -13.85
CA VAL A 391 -21.51 -9.98 -13.96
C VAL A 391 -21.54 -10.91 -15.19
N VAL A 392 -20.98 -10.50 -16.33
CA VAL A 392 -20.79 -11.38 -17.49
C VAL A 392 -19.81 -12.52 -17.17
N LEU A 393 -18.76 -12.26 -16.39
CA LEU A 393 -17.81 -13.27 -15.92
C LEU A 393 -18.47 -14.23 -14.92
N TYR A 394 -19.30 -13.73 -14.01
CA TYR A 394 -20.10 -14.53 -13.08
C TYR A 394 -21.13 -15.39 -13.83
N LEU A 395 -21.80 -14.85 -14.84
CA LEU A 395 -22.72 -15.58 -15.72
C LEU A 395 -21.99 -16.61 -16.59
N LEU A 396 -20.77 -16.31 -17.06
CA LEU A 396 -19.89 -17.27 -17.75
C LEU A 396 -19.41 -18.38 -16.80
N VAL A 397 -19.03 -18.02 -15.57
CA VAL A 397 -18.64 -18.93 -14.48
C VAL A 397 -19.81 -19.84 -14.06
N LEU A 398 -21.04 -19.33 -14.03
CA LEU A 398 -22.27 -20.11 -13.80
C LEU A 398 -22.63 -21.03 -14.99
N GLN A 399 -22.28 -20.65 -16.22
CA GLN A 399 -22.52 -21.47 -17.42
C GLN A 399 -21.42 -22.53 -17.68
N PHE A 400 -20.24 -22.46 -17.06
CA PHE A 400 -19.06 -23.27 -17.40
C PHE A 400 -18.34 -23.90 -16.19
N GLU A 401 -18.97 -24.83 -15.47
CA GLU A 401 -18.23 -25.82 -14.65
C GLU A 401 -17.62 -25.33 -13.31
N LEU A 402 -18.27 -24.42 -12.57
CA LEU A 402 -17.95 -24.21 -11.13
C LEU A 402 -17.98 -25.51 -10.30
N SER A 403 -18.70 -26.54 -10.78
CA SER A 403 -18.78 -27.85 -10.14
C SER A 403 -17.50 -28.69 -10.21
N LYS A 404 -16.52 -28.36 -11.08
CA LYS A 404 -15.32 -29.18 -11.27
C LYS A 404 -14.10 -28.73 -10.46
N ASN A 405 -14.01 -27.45 -10.07
CA ASN A 405 -12.79 -26.88 -9.48
C ASN A 405 -13.05 -26.09 -8.20
N SER A 406 -12.55 -26.62 -7.08
CA SER A 406 -12.94 -26.13 -5.76
C SER A 406 -12.39 -24.73 -5.43
N TYR A 407 -11.21 -24.34 -5.93
CA TYR A 407 -10.55 -23.08 -5.56
C TYR A 407 -11.01 -21.85 -6.35
N THR A 408 -11.45 -21.99 -7.61
CA THR A 408 -12.00 -20.86 -8.38
C THR A 408 -13.35 -20.42 -7.81
N LEU A 409 -14.17 -21.37 -7.33
CA LEU A 409 -15.37 -21.05 -6.55
C LEU A 409 -15.03 -20.28 -5.27
N ARG A 410 -13.93 -20.64 -4.59
CA ARG A 410 -13.46 -19.93 -3.39
C ARG A 410 -13.00 -18.50 -3.71
N PHE A 411 -12.31 -18.26 -4.82
CA PHE A 411 -12.00 -16.89 -5.28
C PHE A 411 -13.26 -16.08 -5.59
N ALA A 412 -14.24 -16.66 -6.28
CA ALA A 412 -15.53 -16.01 -6.53
C ALA A 412 -16.30 -15.71 -5.23
N ALA A 413 -16.19 -16.58 -4.22
CA ALA A 413 -16.77 -16.37 -2.89
C ALA A 413 -16.11 -15.18 -2.17
N VAL A 414 -14.77 -15.05 -2.24
CA VAL A 414 -14.05 -13.89 -1.71
C VAL A 414 -14.47 -12.61 -2.42
N ALA A 415 -14.53 -12.61 -3.77
CA ALA A 415 -15.01 -11.48 -4.55
C ALA A 415 -16.44 -11.08 -4.16
N SER A 416 -17.33 -12.06 -3.94
CA SER A 416 -18.70 -11.84 -3.49
C SER A 416 -18.77 -11.19 -2.10
N GLY A 417 -17.90 -11.60 -1.17
CA GLY A 417 -17.80 -10.96 0.15
C GLY A 417 -17.33 -9.51 0.06
N PHE A 418 -16.37 -9.21 -0.82
CA PHE A 418 -15.98 -7.82 -1.07
C PHE A 418 -17.04 -7.01 -1.83
N CYS A 419 -17.84 -7.63 -2.69
CA CYS A 419 -19.02 -7.00 -3.28
C CYS A 419 -20.04 -6.62 -2.19
N GLY A 420 -20.32 -7.53 -1.25
CA GLY A 420 -21.14 -7.23 -0.07
C GLY A 420 -20.57 -6.06 0.75
N ALA A 421 -19.25 -6.05 0.97
CA ALA A 421 -18.56 -4.97 1.67
C ALA A 421 -18.65 -3.63 0.92
N TYR A 422 -18.63 -3.62 -0.41
CA TYR A 422 -18.84 -2.42 -1.23
C TYR A 422 -20.27 -1.89 -1.08
N LEU A 423 -21.26 -2.77 -1.19
CA LEU A 423 -22.69 -2.41 -1.17
C LEU A 423 -23.12 -1.85 0.17
N VAL A 424 -22.73 -2.48 1.29
CA VAL A 424 -23.13 -2.07 2.64
C VAL A 424 -22.57 -0.70 3.06
N GLN A 425 -21.53 -0.21 2.36
CA GLN A 425 -20.95 1.09 2.64
C GLN A 425 -21.74 2.26 2.04
N PHE A 426 -22.60 2.02 1.04
CA PHE A 426 -23.39 3.04 0.33
C PHE A 426 -22.58 4.21 -0.26
N LYS A 427 -21.28 4.03 -0.54
CA LYS A 427 -20.38 5.12 -1.01
C LYS A 427 -20.17 5.18 -2.51
N GLY A 428 -20.21 4.03 -3.20
CA GLY A 428 -20.01 4.00 -4.65
C GLY A 428 -18.62 4.46 -5.13
N TRP A 429 -17.59 4.40 -4.28
CA TRP A 429 -16.23 4.85 -4.64
C TRP A 429 -15.44 3.73 -5.35
N PRO A 430 -14.71 4.04 -6.44
CA PRO A 430 -13.98 3.01 -7.20
C PRO A 430 -12.98 2.20 -6.36
N SER A 431 -12.29 2.84 -5.41
CA SER A 431 -11.34 2.15 -4.53
C SER A 431 -12.01 1.09 -3.65
N HIS A 432 -13.27 1.28 -3.25
CA HIS A 432 -13.99 0.27 -2.47
C HIS A 432 -14.28 -1.00 -3.28
N ALA A 433 -14.31 -0.93 -4.61
CA ALA A 433 -14.49 -2.09 -5.50
C ALA A 433 -13.18 -2.82 -5.81
N TYR A 434 -12.03 -2.20 -5.51
CA TYR A 434 -10.71 -2.77 -5.77
C TYR A 434 -10.51 -4.18 -5.18
N PRO A 435 -10.86 -4.46 -3.90
CA PRO A 435 -10.69 -5.80 -3.32
C PRO A 435 -11.44 -6.89 -4.09
N MET A 436 -12.66 -6.59 -4.53
CA MET A 436 -13.45 -7.50 -5.37
C MET A 436 -12.76 -7.72 -6.73
N ASN A 437 -12.29 -6.64 -7.37
CA ASN A 437 -11.60 -6.70 -8.65
C ASN A 437 -10.32 -7.55 -8.60
N VAL A 438 -9.60 -7.56 -7.48
CA VAL A 438 -8.43 -8.43 -7.30
C VAL A 438 -8.81 -9.91 -7.48
N PHE A 439 -9.83 -10.40 -6.78
CA PHE A 439 -10.19 -11.82 -6.86
C PHE A 439 -10.85 -12.21 -8.18
N LEU A 440 -11.53 -11.26 -8.84
CA LEU A 440 -12.02 -11.46 -10.21
C LEU A 440 -10.87 -11.55 -11.21
N LEU A 441 -9.83 -10.71 -11.08
CA LEU A 441 -8.63 -10.77 -11.91
C LEU A 441 -7.91 -12.11 -11.74
N LEU A 442 -7.71 -12.57 -10.50
CA LEU A 442 -7.07 -13.87 -10.22
C LEU A 442 -7.87 -15.03 -10.81
N THR A 443 -9.22 -14.95 -10.74
CA THR A 443 -10.10 -15.94 -11.36
C THR A 443 -9.94 -15.95 -12.89
N LEU A 444 -9.93 -14.78 -13.53
CA LEU A 444 -9.71 -14.63 -14.97
C LEU A 444 -8.35 -15.19 -15.43
N CYS A 445 -7.27 -14.88 -14.71
CA CYS A 445 -5.92 -15.36 -15.05
C CYS A 445 -5.87 -16.90 -15.14
N VAL A 446 -6.52 -17.60 -14.21
CA VAL A 446 -6.59 -19.06 -14.21
C VAL A 446 -7.48 -19.57 -15.34
N MET A 447 -8.66 -18.99 -15.53
CA MET A 447 -9.62 -19.42 -16.55
C MET A 447 -9.06 -19.28 -17.98
N ILE A 448 -8.36 -18.18 -18.28
CA ILE A 448 -7.75 -17.94 -19.59
C ILE A 448 -6.73 -19.02 -19.93
N VAL A 449 -5.88 -19.39 -18.97
CA VAL A 449 -4.84 -20.40 -19.17
C VAL A 449 -5.39 -21.82 -19.33
N ARG A 450 -6.47 -22.13 -18.60
CA ARG A 450 -7.16 -23.42 -18.76
C ARG A 450 -7.84 -23.55 -20.12
N GLY A 451 -8.12 -22.41 -20.75
CA GLY A 451 -8.86 -22.36 -22.00
C GLY A 451 -10.35 -22.57 -21.79
N PHE A 452 -11.12 -22.14 -22.78
CA PHE A 452 -12.55 -22.33 -22.83
C PHE A 452 -12.89 -23.23 -24.03
N SER A 453 -13.95 -24.03 -23.92
CA SER A 453 -14.37 -24.88 -25.05
C SER A 453 -14.86 -24.07 -26.26
N LYS A 454 -15.33 -22.83 -26.03
CA LYS A 454 -15.76 -21.90 -27.08
C LYS A 454 -14.80 -20.71 -27.19
N LYS A 455 -14.34 -20.41 -28.41
CA LYS A 455 -13.47 -19.24 -28.71
C LYS A 455 -14.04 -17.92 -28.20
N LEU A 456 -15.37 -17.75 -28.27
CA LEU A 456 -16.07 -16.56 -27.77
C LEU A 456 -15.78 -16.28 -26.30
N HIS A 457 -15.70 -17.31 -25.45
CA HIS A 457 -15.45 -17.15 -24.02
C HIS A 457 -14.00 -16.73 -23.75
N THR A 458 -13.04 -17.26 -24.51
CA THR A 458 -11.64 -16.82 -24.43
C THR A 458 -11.51 -15.34 -24.80
N VAL A 459 -12.12 -14.92 -25.92
CA VAL A 459 -12.12 -13.51 -26.33
C VAL A 459 -12.78 -12.64 -25.26
N THR A 460 -13.90 -13.08 -24.71
CA THR A 460 -14.61 -12.35 -23.65
C THR A 460 -13.74 -12.22 -22.39
N ALA A 461 -13.06 -13.29 -21.97
CA ALA A 461 -12.17 -13.26 -20.80
C ALA A 461 -10.95 -12.36 -21.01
N ILE A 462 -10.35 -12.34 -22.21
CA ILE A 462 -9.24 -11.44 -22.54
C ILE A 462 -9.73 -9.98 -22.53
N MET A 463 -10.89 -9.71 -23.13
CA MET A 463 -11.50 -8.38 -23.08
C MET A 463 -11.81 -7.95 -21.63
N ALA A 464 -12.25 -8.88 -20.78
CA ALA A 464 -12.47 -8.63 -19.35
C ALA A 464 -11.18 -8.18 -18.67
N LEU A 465 -10.10 -8.93 -18.89
CA LEU A 465 -8.80 -8.64 -18.34
C LEU A 465 -8.30 -7.26 -18.81
N ALA A 466 -8.46 -6.95 -20.10
CA ALA A 466 -8.09 -5.66 -20.66
C ALA A 466 -8.89 -4.50 -20.04
N VAL A 467 -10.21 -4.65 -19.88
CA VAL A 467 -11.08 -3.65 -19.24
C VAL A 467 -10.73 -3.42 -17.77
N MET A 468 -10.21 -4.43 -17.07
CA MET A 468 -9.77 -4.27 -15.68
C MET A 468 -8.40 -3.62 -15.55
N VAL A 469 -7.46 -3.95 -16.45
CA VAL A 469 -6.05 -3.56 -16.35
C VAL A 469 -5.75 -2.23 -17.05
N LEU A 470 -6.38 -1.94 -18.19
CA LEU A 470 -6.06 -0.75 -18.99
C LEU A 470 -6.48 0.57 -18.32
N PRO A 471 -7.67 0.72 -17.71
CA PRO A 471 -8.07 2.01 -17.16
C PRO A 471 -7.13 2.55 -16.07
N PRO A 472 -6.69 1.77 -15.06
CA PRO A 472 -5.70 2.23 -14.09
C PRO A 472 -4.38 2.67 -14.73
N VAL A 473 -3.93 1.98 -15.80
CA VAL A 473 -2.70 2.33 -16.54
C VAL A 473 -2.86 3.64 -17.32
N ILE A 474 -4.01 3.84 -17.96
CA ILE A 474 -4.33 5.04 -18.74
C ILE A 474 -4.55 6.25 -17.81
N GLU A 475 -5.30 6.07 -16.72
CA GLU A 475 -5.55 7.11 -15.72
C GLU A 475 -4.23 7.56 -15.07
N GLY A 476 -3.37 6.59 -14.78
CA GLY A 476 -2.08 6.79 -14.12
C GLY A 476 -2.25 7.17 -12.65
N PRO A 477 -1.16 7.60 -11.99
CA PRO A 477 -1.19 7.99 -10.59
C PRO A 477 -2.16 9.12 -10.31
N TYR A 478 -2.55 9.25 -9.04
CA TYR A 478 -3.52 10.22 -8.57
C TYR A 478 -3.25 11.65 -9.08
N LYS A 479 -4.29 12.30 -9.60
CA LYS A 479 -4.26 13.69 -10.08
C LYS A 479 -5.32 14.51 -9.33
N SER A 480 -4.90 15.60 -8.69
CA SER A 480 -5.82 16.61 -8.15
C SER A 480 -5.88 17.83 -9.08
N ARG A 481 -7.10 18.22 -9.47
CA ARG A 481 -7.34 19.41 -10.31
C ARG A 481 -6.95 20.72 -9.60
N LEU A 482 -7.06 20.75 -8.27
CA LEU A 482 -6.79 21.94 -7.45
C LEU A 482 -5.31 22.10 -7.11
N LEU A 483 -4.51 21.04 -7.24
CA LEU A 483 -3.12 21.03 -6.79
C LEU A 483 -2.25 22.09 -7.50
N ARG A 484 -2.22 22.08 -8.85
CA ARG A 484 -1.40 23.04 -9.61
C ARG A 484 -1.83 24.51 -9.35
N PRO A 485 -3.13 24.85 -9.40
CA PRO A 485 -3.58 26.20 -9.06
C PRO A 485 -3.23 26.63 -7.64
N PHE A 486 -3.36 25.75 -6.64
CA PHE A 486 -3.03 26.08 -5.24
C PHE A 486 -1.53 26.33 -5.08
N LEU A 487 -0.68 25.47 -5.67
CA LEU A 487 0.77 25.66 -5.67
C LEU A 487 1.21 26.95 -6.38
N ALA A 488 0.49 27.40 -7.41
CA ALA A 488 0.80 28.66 -8.09
C ALA A 488 0.49 29.91 -7.23
N SER A 489 -0.30 29.77 -6.17
CA SER A 489 -0.69 30.87 -5.27
C SER A 489 -0.14 30.71 -3.85
N TYR A 490 0.78 29.76 -3.63
CA TYR A 490 1.39 29.46 -2.33
C TYR A 490 2.88 29.14 -2.49
N PRO A 491 3.77 29.60 -1.56
CA PRO A 491 3.47 30.46 -0.43
C PRO A 491 3.29 31.92 -0.87
N VAL A 492 2.59 32.70 -0.05
CA VAL A 492 2.57 34.16 -0.19
C VAL A 492 3.78 34.71 0.58
N PRO A 493 4.68 35.49 -0.04
CA PRO A 493 5.86 36.02 0.64
C PRO A 493 5.50 36.79 1.92
N GLY A 494 6.29 36.60 2.97
CA GLY A 494 6.06 37.23 4.27
C GLY A 494 4.89 36.64 5.09
N VAL A 495 4.32 35.51 4.66
CA VAL A 495 3.23 34.84 5.38
C VAL A 495 3.67 33.44 5.83
N ALA A 496 3.49 33.15 7.12
CA ALA A 496 3.85 31.89 7.76
C ALA A 496 3.29 30.67 7.00
N PRO A 497 4.07 29.59 6.82
CA PRO A 497 3.72 28.43 6.00
C PRO A 497 2.75 27.48 6.72
N SER A 498 1.55 27.97 7.04
CA SER A 498 0.51 27.24 7.75
C SER A 498 -0.84 27.42 7.04
N VAL A 499 -1.57 26.33 6.88
CA VAL A 499 -2.72 26.25 5.98
C VAL A 499 -3.96 25.74 6.72
N LEU A 500 -5.09 26.39 6.45
CA LEU A 500 -6.44 25.91 6.69
C LEU A 500 -7.20 25.88 5.35
N VAL A 501 -7.93 24.79 5.09
CA VAL A 501 -8.84 24.72 3.93
C VAL A 501 -10.25 24.45 4.41
N LEU A 502 -11.14 25.43 4.25
CA LEU A 502 -12.56 25.33 4.55
C LEU A 502 -13.29 24.73 3.34
N SER A 503 -13.36 23.40 3.32
CA SER A 503 -14.05 22.63 2.29
C SER A 503 -14.65 21.37 2.88
N SER A 504 -15.72 20.87 2.26
CA SER A 504 -16.33 19.58 2.56
C SER A 504 -15.60 18.42 1.85
N ASN A 505 -14.60 18.71 1.03
CA ASN A 505 -13.93 17.72 0.19
C ASN A 505 -12.43 17.65 0.50
N LEU A 506 -11.97 16.46 0.90
CA LEU A 506 -10.58 16.17 1.26
C LEU A 506 -9.57 16.47 0.12
N ARG A 507 -10.01 16.33 -1.14
CA ARG A 507 -9.18 16.58 -2.33
C ARG A 507 -8.76 18.04 -2.49
N ALA A 508 -9.40 18.96 -1.76
CA ALA A 508 -9.03 20.37 -1.73
C ALA A 508 -7.70 20.59 -0.99
N SER A 509 -7.46 19.80 0.07
CA SER A 509 -6.30 20.00 0.96
C SER A 509 -5.16 19.05 0.64
N PHE A 510 -5.46 17.81 0.24
CA PHE A 510 -4.46 16.76 0.10
C PHE A 510 -4.38 16.28 -1.35
N PRO A 511 -3.16 16.15 -1.93
CA PRO A 511 -1.81 16.15 -1.31
C PRO A 511 -1.12 17.53 -1.22
N PHE A 512 -1.85 18.64 -1.37
CA PHE A 512 -1.24 19.99 -1.40
C PHE A 512 -0.43 20.29 -0.13
N VAL A 513 -0.95 19.92 1.05
CA VAL A 513 -0.25 20.07 2.33
C VAL A 513 1.06 19.27 2.36
N ASN A 514 1.04 18.00 1.93
CA ASN A 514 2.22 17.13 1.93
C ASN A 514 3.34 17.64 1.01
N LEU A 515 2.97 18.22 -0.14
CA LEU A 515 3.94 18.71 -1.13
C LEU A 515 4.56 20.06 -0.76
N THR A 516 3.85 20.87 0.03
CA THR A 516 4.32 22.20 0.45
C THR A 516 5.06 22.17 1.79
N GLY A 517 4.95 21.09 2.55
CA GLY A 517 5.42 21.04 3.94
C GLY A 517 4.68 22.02 4.86
N ALA A 518 3.52 22.52 4.43
CA ALA A 518 2.75 23.48 5.21
C ALA A 518 2.20 22.84 6.49
N THR A 519 2.20 23.60 7.59
CA THR A 519 1.58 23.12 8.83
C THR A 519 0.05 23.10 8.69
N TRP A 520 -0.57 21.93 8.88
CA TRP A 520 -2.03 21.80 8.87
C TRP A 520 -2.63 22.31 10.17
N THR A 521 -3.50 23.32 10.08
CA THR A 521 -4.03 24.08 11.24
C THR A 521 -5.46 23.72 11.61
N SER A 522 -5.93 22.54 11.20
CA SER A 522 -7.24 22.05 11.61
C SER A 522 -7.14 20.68 12.26
N ARG A 523 -8.07 20.37 13.16
CA ARG A 523 -8.32 19.00 13.61
C ARG A 523 -9.08 18.18 12.57
N PHE A 524 -9.80 18.82 11.65
CA PHE A 524 -10.59 18.14 10.64
C PHE A 524 -9.79 17.92 9.34
N PRO A 525 -9.95 16.79 8.66
CA PRO A 525 -9.45 16.58 7.30
C PRO A 525 -10.18 17.44 6.27
N ALA A 526 -11.49 17.58 6.49
CA ALA A 526 -12.47 18.35 5.74
C ALA A 526 -13.67 18.58 6.67
N GLN A 527 -14.53 19.54 6.34
CA GLN A 527 -15.72 19.92 7.11
C GLN A 527 -16.86 18.89 6.95
N TRP A 528 -16.59 17.61 7.20
CA TRP A 528 -17.48 16.49 6.86
C TRP A 528 -18.74 16.38 7.72
N LEU A 529 -18.76 17.04 8.88
CA LEU A 529 -19.94 17.13 9.73
C LEU A 529 -21.02 18.06 9.15
N VAL A 530 -20.60 19.07 8.37
CA VAL A 530 -21.46 20.20 7.99
C VAL A 530 -22.50 19.84 6.91
N PRO A 531 -22.17 19.18 5.78
CA PRO A 531 -23.13 18.99 4.70
C PRO A 531 -24.35 18.18 5.11
N GLY A 532 -24.14 17.08 5.85
CA GLY A 532 -25.24 16.24 6.33
C GLY A 532 -26.09 16.91 7.41
N ALA A 533 -25.48 17.68 8.31
CA ALA A 533 -26.23 18.43 9.31
C ALA A 533 -27.12 19.51 8.67
N VAL A 534 -26.57 20.29 7.73
CA VAL A 534 -27.31 21.31 6.99
C VAL A 534 -28.43 20.68 6.16
N GLY A 535 -28.13 19.60 5.43
CA GLY A 535 -29.12 18.90 4.62
C GLY A 535 -30.28 18.34 5.44
N ARG A 536 -30.01 17.74 6.61
CA ARG A 536 -31.07 17.26 7.51
C ARG A 536 -31.91 18.40 8.05
N LEU A 537 -31.30 19.51 8.50
CA LEU A 537 -32.07 20.64 9.01
C LEU A 537 -32.92 21.33 7.94
N ALA A 538 -32.46 21.36 6.69
CA ALA A 538 -33.24 21.90 5.58
C ALA A 538 -34.43 21.00 5.19
N GLY A 539 -34.27 19.68 5.29
CA GLY A 539 -35.30 18.71 4.91
C GLY A 539 -36.25 18.27 6.04
N SER A 540 -35.96 18.61 7.30
CA SER A 540 -36.74 18.14 8.47
C SER A 540 -37.80 19.15 8.90
N ASN A 541 -38.99 18.66 9.25
CA ASN A 541 -39.95 19.48 10.00
C ASN A 541 -39.57 19.51 11.49
N CYS A 542 -38.71 20.45 11.86
CA CYS A 542 -38.24 20.61 13.24
C CYS A 542 -39.33 21.01 14.26
N GLN A 543 -40.59 21.17 13.84
CA GLN A 543 -41.73 21.30 14.74
C GLN A 543 -42.20 19.93 15.27
N ASN A 544 -42.08 18.87 14.47
CA ASN A 544 -42.56 17.53 14.85
C ASN A 544 -41.45 16.62 15.39
N ASP A 545 -40.19 16.85 14.99
CA ASP A 545 -39.04 16.06 15.43
C ASP A 545 -37.98 16.93 16.13
N HIS A 546 -38.37 17.47 17.29
CA HIS A 546 -37.53 18.37 18.08
C HIS A 546 -36.20 17.74 18.54
N ASN A 547 -36.21 16.46 18.92
CA ASN A 547 -35.02 15.79 19.45
C ASN A 547 -33.97 15.51 18.37
N SER A 548 -34.39 15.05 17.18
CA SER A 548 -33.50 14.86 16.03
C SER A 548 -32.88 16.18 15.57
N CYS A 549 -33.70 17.23 15.43
CA CYS A 549 -33.18 18.55 15.05
C CYS A 549 -32.24 19.14 16.11
N ARG A 550 -32.50 18.91 17.41
CA ARG A 550 -31.59 19.34 18.48
C ARG A 550 -30.22 18.67 18.35
N LYS A 551 -30.19 17.34 18.21
CA LYS A 551 -28.96 16.55 18.08
C LYS A 551 -28.14 16.98 16.85
N VAL A 552 -28.79 17.20 15.71
CA VAL A 552 -28.13 17.68 14.50
C VAL A 552 -27.58 19.12 14.66
N ARG A 553 -28.32 20.00 15.35
CA ARG A 553 -27.83 21.36 15.68
C ARG A 553 -26.62 21.32 16.60
N GLU A 554 -26.58 20.40 17.57
CA GLU A 554 -25.43 20.21 18.46
C GLU A 554 -24.18 19.80 17.67
N ILE A 555 -24.31 18.88 16.71
CA ILE A 555 -23.21 18.47 15.81
C ILE A 555 -22.70 19.67 14.99
N LEU A 556 -23.62 20.45 14.44
CA LEU A 556 -23.28 21.65 13.65
C LEU A 556 -22.60 22.71 14.53
N ASN A 557 -23.11 22.96 15.74
CA ASN A 557 -22.50 23.89 16.69
C ASN A 557 -21.13 23.41 17.18
N TYR A 558 -20.93 22.10 17.36
CA TYR A 558 -19.63 21.51 17.68
C TYR A 558 -18.63 21.77 16.54
N SER A 559 -19.00 21.44 15.30
CA SER A 559 -18.14 21.68 14.12
C SER A 559 -17.76 23.16 13.99
N ARG A 560 -18.70 24.09 14.23
CA ARG A 560 -18.44 25.53 14.21
C ARG A 560 -17.42 25.92 15.28
N ARG A 561 -17.73 25.60 16.55
CA ARG A 561 -16.88 25.96 17.70
C ARG A 561 -15.47 25.40 17.53
N ALA A 562 -15.35 24.11 17.20
CA ALA A 562 -14.06 23.48 17.00
C ALA A 562 -13.24 24.13 15.86
N THR A 563 -13.88 24.54 14.76
CA THR A 563 -13.19 25.25 13.67
C THR A 563 -12.75 26.65 14.08
N VAL A 564 -13.56 27.36 14.87
CA VAL A 564 -13.21 28.68 15.42
C VAL A 564 -12.09 28.56 16.46
N ASP A 565 -12.14 27.55 17.32
CA ASP A 565 -11.10 27.26 18.30
C ASP A 565 -9.76 26.96 17.60
N ASP A 566 -9.77 26.17 16.52
CA ASP A 566 -8.57 25.91 15.69
C ASP A 566 -8.03 27.22 15.06
N LEU A 567 -8.91 28.08 14.52
CA LEU A 567 -8.53 29.39 13.97
C LEU A 567 -7.87 30.29 15.03
N ILE A 568 -8.44 30.33 16.24
CA ILE A 568 -7.89 31.12 17.37
C ILE A 568 -6.55 30.56 17.83
N ALA A 569 -6.43 29.24 17.97
CA ALA A 569 -5.26 28.58 18.51
C ALA A 569 -4.07 28.62 17.54
N TYR A 570 -4.30 28.27 16.27
CA TYR A 570 -3.22 28.12 15.29
C TYR A 570 -2.98 29.37 14.44
N LYS A 571 -3.99 30.25 14.30
CA LYS A 571 -3.93 31.49 13.53
C LYS A 571 -3.21 31.35 12.18
N PRO A 572 -3.73 30.48 11.27
CA PRO A 572 -3.06 30.10 10.03
C PRO A 572 -2.64 31.29 9.17
N GLY A 573 -1.50 31.15 8.48
CA GLY A 573 -1.04 32.13 7.51
C GLY A 573 -1.94 32.19 6.27
N HIS A 574 -2.41 31.03 5.80
CA HIS A 574 -3.22 30.90 4.60
C HIS A 574 -4.53 30.16 4.89
N VAL A 575 -5.66 30.78 4.51
CA VAL A 575 -6.99 30.18 4.62
C VAL A 575 -7.62 30.09 3.23
N PHE A 576 -7.81 28.88 2.72
CA PHE A 576 -8.53 28.64 1.46
C PHE A 576 -9.99 28.34 1.76
N ILE A 577 -10.91 29.09 1.18
CA ILE A 577 -12.35 28.92 1.39
C ILE A 577 -13.00 28.47 0.10
N ASP A 578 -13.75 27.37 0.13
CA ASP A 578 -14.57 26.96 -1.02
C ASP A 578 -15.73 27.95 -1.20
N GLU A 579 -15.69 28.75 -2.26
CA GLU A 579 -16.74 29.68 -2.67
C GLU A 579 -17.46 29.24 -3.96
N ARG A 580 -17.25 27.99 -4.39
CA ARG A 580 -17.93 27.47 -5.59
C ARG A 580 -19.45 27.55 -5.42
N LYS A 581 -20.13 27.88 -6.53
CA LYS A 581 -21.59 27.95 -6.61
C LYS A 581 -22.28 26.62 -6.28
N ARG A 582 -21.63 25.51 -6.62
CA ARG A 582 -22.07 24.15 -6.28
C ARG A 582 -20.94 23.43 -5.54
N LYS A 583 -21.09 23.32 -4.22
CA LYS A 583 -20.17 22.63 -3.32
C LYS A 583 -20.50 21.15 -3.26
N SER A 584 -19.47 20.33 -3.08
CA SER A 584 -19.63 18.88 -2.93
C SER A 584 -20.42 18.55 -1.66
N TYR A 585 -21.28 17.52 -1.74
CA TYR A 585 -22.03 16.93 -0.63
C TYR A 585 -23.14 17.79 0.01
N PHE A 586 -23.31 19.05 -0.41
CA PHE A 586 -24.45 19.87 -0.02
C PHE A 586 -25.63 19.62 -0.97
N VAL A 587 -26.84 19.43 -0.43
CA VAL A 587 -28.06 19.08 -1.21
C VAL A 587 -28.33 20.11 -2.32
N ASP A 588 -28.37 21.41 -1.97
CA ASP A 588 -28.57 22.50 -2.95
C ASP A 588 -27.25 23.04 -3.53
N GLY A 589 -26.11 22.44 -3.15
CA GLY A 589 -24.78 22.93 -3.49
C GLY A 589 -24.39 24.27 -2.85
N LYS A 590 -25.28 24.90 -2.08
CA LYS A 590 -25.08 26.22 -1.46
C LYS A 590 -24.67 26.08 0.00
N PHE A 591 -23.59 26.77 0.37
CA PHE A 591 -23.16 26.97 1.75
C PHE A 591 -22.18 28.13 1.81
N ASN A 592 -22.27 28.97 2.84
CA ASN A 592 -21.35 30.09 3.08
C ASN A 592 -20.59 29.84 4.39
N TYR A 593 -19.31 29.49 4.27
CA TYR A 593 -18.46 29.20 5.43
C TYR A 593 -18.26 30.43 6.32
N LEU A 594 -18.09 31.62 5.75
CA LEU A 594 -17.91 32.83 6.54
C LEU A 594 -19.16 33.16 7.35
N ALA A 595 -20.34 33.18 6.72
CA ALA A 595 -21.60 33.41 7.42
C ALA A 595 -21.86 32.35 8.51
N TYR A 596 -21.49 31.10 8.24
CA TYR A 596 -21.59 30.01 9.21
C TYR A 596 -20.67 30.21 10.42
N LEU A 597 -19.42 30.63 10.22
CA LEU A 597 -18.46 30.86 11.30
C LEU A 597 -18.76 32.16 12.07
N SER A 598 -19.26 33.21 11.41
CA SER A 598 -19.66 34.47 12.04
C SER A 598 -20.78 34.36 13.07
N ALA A 599 -21.48 33.22 13.14
CA ALA A 599 -22.43 32.94 14.21
C ALA A 599 -21.74 32.68 15.57
N ASP A 600 -20.43 32.42 15.60
CA ASP A 600 -19.63 32.45 16.83
C ASP A 600 -19.00 33.85 16.98
N PRO A 601 -19.33 34.64 18.02
CA PRO A 601 -18.83 36.00 18.17
C PRO A 601 -17.30 36.12 18.15
N ARG A 602 -16.60 35.08 18.63
CA ARG A 602 -15.13 35.05 18.70
C ARG A 602 -14.47 35.00 17.32
N PHE A 603 -15.20 34.58 16.28
CA PHE A 603 -14.69 34.52 14.92
C PHE A 603 -14.32 35.90 14.38
N ALA A 604 -15.15 36.92 14.64
CA ALA A 604 -14.93 38.28 14.13
C ALA A 604 -13.60 38.87 14.60
N ASP A 605 -13.22 38.60 15.85
CA ASP A 605 -11.98 39.09 16.46
C ASP A 605 -10.71 38.53 15.80
N VAL A 606 -10.76 37.27 15.38
CA VAL A 606 -9.63 36.65 14.66
C VAL A 606 -9.67 37.01 13.17
N TRP A 607 -10.87 37.02 12.57
CA TRP A 607 -11.04 37.21 11.13
C TRP A 607 -10.67 38.62 10.65
N LYS A 608 -10.75 39.64 11.52
CA LYS A 608 -10.32 41.01 11.20
C LYS A 608 -8.85 41.12 10.77
N ASN A 609 -8.04 40.12 11.12
CA ASN A 609 -6.62 40.04 10.77
C ASN A 609 -6.36 39.26 9.47
N TYR A 610 -7.38 39.04 8.64
CA TYR A 610 -7.25 38.35 7.35
C TYR A 610 -7.69 39.25 6.20
N ARG A 611 -6.92 39.24 5.10
CA ARG A 611 -7.29 39.91 3.84
C ARG A 611 -7.36 38.92 2.69
N LYS A 612 -8.27 39.17 1.75
CA LYS A 612 -8.37 38.41 0.51
C LYS A 612 -7.13 38.65 -0.34
N ALA A 613 -6.46 37.57 -0.75
CA ALA A 613 -5.26 37.61 -1.57
C ALA A 613 -5.53 37.20 -3.03
N ALA A 614 -6.29 36.12 -3.25
CA ALA A 614 -6.53 35.59 -4.60
C ALA A 614 -7.85 34.80 -4.69
N THR A 615 -8.30 34.54 -5.92
CA THR A 615 -9.40 33.61 -6.22
C THR A 615 -8.90 32.53 -7.19
N ILE A 616 -9.06 31.26 -6.84
CA ILE A 616 -8.39 30.11 -7.46
C ILE A 616 -9.43 29.02 -7.72
N GLN A 617 -9.90 28.88 -8.97
CA GLN A 617 -10.89 27.86 -9.38
C GLN A 617 -12.13 27.76 -8.46
N GLY A 618 -12.65 28.91 -8.03
CA GLY A 618 -13.80 29.00 -7.13
C GLY A 618 -13.48 28.82 -5.65
N TYR A 619 -12.20 28.70 -5.27
CA TYR A 619 -11.73 28.92 -3.91
C TYR A 619 -11.26 30.37 -3.75
N VAL A 620 -11.36 30.93 -2.56
CA VAL A 620 -10.76 32.23 -2.23
C VAL A 620 -9.67 32.02 -1.20
N LEU A 621 -8.48 32.54 -1.52
CA LEU A 621 -7.33 32.55 -0.61
C LEU A 621 -7.36 33.83 0.22
N TRP A 622 -7.36 33.66 1.53
CA TRP A 622 -7.18 34.71 2.53
C TRP A 622 -5.81 34.53 3.20
N VAL A 623 -5.13 35.64 3.46
CA VAL A 623 -3.84 35.66 4.16
C VAL A 623 -3.92 36.51 5.41
N ARG A 624 -3.21 36.06 6.43
CA ARG A 624 -3.09 36.78 7.70
C ARG A 624 -2.21 38.03 7.55
N VAL A 625 -2.61 39.15 8.14
CA VAL A 625 -1.91 40.45 7.99
C VAL A 625 -1.10 40.89 9.20
N ASP A 626 -1.40 40.39 10.39
CA ASP A 626 -0.78 40.76 11.68
C ASP A 626 0.42 39.86 12.02
N GLN A 627 1.26 39.56 11.03
CA GLN A 627 2.48 38.79 11.27
C GLN A 627 3.65 39.74 11.52
N PRO A 628 4.31 39.72 12.70
CA PRO A 628 5.59 40.39 12.86
C PRO A 628 6.55 39.78 11.84
N ASP A 629 7.32 40.62 11.15
CA ASP A 629 8.23 40.26 10.06
C ASP A 629 8.81 38.86 10.27
N ALA A 630 8.41 37.90 9.43
CA ALA A 630 9.10 36.63 9.36
C ALA A 630 10.56 36.94 9.04
N PRO A 631 11.55 36.42 9.82
CA PRO A 631 12.94 36.67 9.53
C PRO A 631 13.23 36.27 8.08
N ARG A 632 13.77 37.22 7.31
CA ARG A 632 14.06 37.11 5.88
C ARG A 632 15.06 36.00 5.60
#